data_AF-A0A8D8SED3-F1
#
_entry.id   AF-A0A8D8SED3-F1
#
_cell.length_a   1.000
_cell.length_b   1.000
_cell.length_c   1.000
_cell.angle_alpha   90.00
_cell.angle_beta   90.00
_cell.angle_gamma   90.00
#
_symmetry.space_group_name_H-M   'P 1'
#
loop_
_entity.id
_entity.type
_entity.pdbx_description
1 polymer ?
#
loop_
_entity_poly.entity_id
_entity_poly.type
_entity_poly.pdbx_seq_one_letter_code
_entity_poly.pdbx_strand_id
1 'polypeptide(L)'
;MASNEVKTTLQLLNNITQTANVELKIQSLAKIKSSLTTNNEHLKIFKQLCGFKHLCGLLKDNTNVKVVNLVLSILANSAMNEDVRREIVVEHHVLQYVFSTLEYIENPALHCRAIRLVANVSRTSAYSKYVMRFPFLPKIVGVLTSTSSSDSIITCIRAIKYLWLWDQYRINNELMSLNAIKHILDKLTLLSNKPALILSHLQMIQTMLGVNTKAFISCMSYLHYEWMVNLLRQENGQYDAVLVQILLKLSVYSKTHFELAKTSLLERIISLIWPHNARDTRQTYLLIRIIAALCKENLFRQKIIQTPHAIQALLTYLNMDSIDDIEEMRDVIMDDDAQSSSTKSTRSSFKPSDQCSSVNNLTNSIHYYILMAINHYQYDHDGLYRFLRANLIPILMKRLKGQIDQYEYKHSSPVCDESKYLSSKQSLNTSGNMSPLSPNYSSGNFSPTNSSSPPRYMSPVNPWSPLWNASTSTATAAPGFDLGFDSTNEAEEEMKERCDNDDDDDDRSVYSPLIEFSDEDATMSNHGDEDTQTDAASSVLGSTDSQEERLDVHIIRIMLHISYMKTLFDHLSLKQTWSTLIEYLVKVQQDDCCRNVYKILLIICKNRAFLRSLLVDNFILHVHKKLIRTKHGTPCMICNNVMIYGQGIINEISNETNSHYGYEEIMIQYRHQDQQQQQQQPRAKKIKTEKGEEKSADKSVGGISEKNLVRSEKEVHGKGKNIRNEPKDAANDKDNNTGKTKTTAVPSVDYSKVNFNKYMAKPNMNSGLNQNGKRPKGGKGGGGKPNKKKKNR
;
A
#
# COMPACT_ATOMS: atom_id res chain seq x y z
N MET A 1 -10.38 22.91 55.93
CA MET A 1 -10.22 23.51 54.59
C MET A 1 -11.49 23.39 53.75
N ALA A 2 -12.10 22.20 53.64
CA ALA A 2 -13.36 21.98 52.89
C ALA A 2 -14.49 23.00 53.18
N SER A 3 -14.67 23.45 54.42
CA SER A 3 -15.72 24.44 54.76
C SER A 3 -15.55 25.80 54.06
N ASN A 4 -14.31 26.26 53.83
CA ASN A 4 -14.09 27.56 53.17
C ASN A 4 -14.31 27.46 51.66
N GLU A 5 -13.86 26.39 51.02
CA GLU A 5 -14.06 26.16 49.58
C GLU A 5 -15.56 26.02 49.24
N VAL A 6 -16.33 25.32 50.07
CA VAL A 6 -17.79 25.22 49.93
C VAL A 6 -18.42 26.61 50.04
N LYS A 7 -18.04 27.42 51.04
CA LYS A 7 -18.55 28.79 51.20
C LYS A 7 -18.21 29.68 50.00
N THR A 8 -16.97 29.62 49.50
CA THR A 8 -16.54 30.40 48.34
C THR A 8 -17.31 29.99 47.09
N THR A 9 -17.44 28.69 46.82
CA THR A 9 -18.21 28.17 45.68
C THR A 9 -19.69 28.55 45.78
N LEU A 10 -20.28 28.45 46.97
CA LEU A 10 -21.66 28.87 47.23
C LEU A 10 -21.87 30.37 46.99
N GLN A 11 -20.92 31.21 47.43
CA GLN A 11 -20.97 32.65 47.19
C GLN A 11 -20.91 32.96 45.69
N LEU A 12 -20.04 32.28 44.92
CA LEU A 12 -19.98 32.43 43.46
C LEU A 12 -21.29 31.98 42.79
N LEU A 13 -21.91 30.90 43.26
CA LEU A 13 -23.22 30.43 42.77
C LEU A 13 -24.36 31.42 43.07
N ASN A 14 -24.37 32.02 44.26
CA ASN A 14 -25.33 33.07 44.61
C ASN A 14 -25.14 34.30 43.72
N ASN A 15 -23.89 34.68 43.45
CA ASN A 15 -23.61 35.79 42.55
C ASN A 15 -24.16 35.53 41.14
N ILE A 16 -23.96 34.35 40.55
CA ILE A 16 -24.44 34.10 39.17
C ILE A 16 -25.98 33.99 39.08
N THR A 17 -26.65 33.56 40.15
CA THR A 17 -28.10 33.32 40.17
C THR A 17 -28.93 34.52 40.61
N GLN A 18 -28.48 35.26 41.63
CA GLN A 18 -29.29 36.28 42.30
C GLN A 18 -28.97 37.71 41.86
N THR A 19 -27.75 37.99 41.39
CA THR A 19 -27.39 39.36 41.02
C THR A 19 -28.06 39.78 39.72
N ALA A 20 -28.50 41.03 39.62
CA ALA A 20 -28.85 41.65 38.33
C ALA A 20 -27.60 42.19 37.60
N ASN A 21 -26.48 42.35 38.31
CA ASN A 21 -25.24 42.90 37.76
C ASN A 21 -24.54 41.88 36.86
N VAL A 22 -24.68 42.06 35.54
CA VAL A 22 -24.07 41.22 34.50
C VAL A 22 -22.55 41.09 34.68
N GLU A 23 -21.86 42.16 35.03
CA GLU A 23 -20.40 42.16 35.20
C GLU A 23 -19.98 41.28 36.37
N LEU A 24 -20.70 41.36 37.50
CA LEU A 24 -20.47 40.48 38.64
C LEU A 24 -20.75 39.01 38.29
N LYS A 25 -21.73 38.73 37.43
CA LYS A 25 -21.97 37.36 36.92
C LYS A 25 -20.78 36.87 36.09
N ILE A 26 -20.29 37.68 35.15
CA ILE A 26 -19.14 37.36 34.29
C ILE A 26 -17.91 37.07 35.14
N GLN A 27 -17.58 37.95 36.10
CA GLN A 27 -16.45 37.75 37.01
C GLN A 27 -16.59 36.49 37.87
N SER A 28 -17.80 36.19 38.34
CA SER A 28 -18.05 34.98 39.14
C SER A 28 -17.94 33.71 38.29
N LEU A 29 -18.44 33.73 37.05
CA LEU A 29 -18.28 32.63 36.09
C LEU A 29 -16.82 32.41 35.71
N ALA A 30 -16.03 33.47 35.51
CA ALA A 30 -14.60 33.36 35.23
C ALA A 30 -13.85 32.68 36.40
N LYS A 31 -14.18 33.05 37.64
CA LYS A 31 -13.64 32.39 38.85
C LYS A 31 -14.08 30.92 38.98
N ILE A 32 -15.33 30.62 38.63
CA ILE A 32 -15.81 29.23 38.57
C ILE A 32 -15.03 28.44 37.52
N LYS A 33 -14.84 28.99 36.31
CA LYS A 33 -14.09 28.36 35.22
C LYS A 33 -12.68 27.98 35.67
N SER A 34 -11.92 28.93 36.24
CA SER A 34 -10.54 28.67 36.70
C SER A 34 -10.47 27.66 37.85
N SER A 35 -11.43 27.73 38.78
CA SER A 35 -11.56 26.82 39.91
C SER A 35 -11.83 25.38 39.48
N LEU A 36 -12.75 25.18 38.52
CA LEU A 36 -13.14 23.85 38.03
C LEU A 36 -12.06 23.20 37.14
N THR A 37 -11.24 23.99 36.45
CA THR A 37 -10.16 23.44 35.62
C THR A 37 -8.93 23.00 36.41
N THR A 38 -8.75 23.50 37.64
CA THR A 38 -7.53 23.27 38.43
C THR A 38 -7.69 22.21 39.51
N ASN A 39 -8.91 21.99 40.03
CA ASN A 39 -9.13 21.11 41.18
C ASN A 39 -10.37 20.22 41.02
N ASN A 40 -10.16 18.89 40.97
CA ASN A 40 -11.24 17.90 40.93
C ASN A 40 -12.14 17.91 42.18
N GLU A 41 -11.65 18.34 43.34
CA GLU A 41 -12.49 18.51 44.53
C GLU A 41 -13.46 19.67 44.38
N HIS A 42 -13.05 20.77 43.73
CA HIS A 42 -13.96 21.87 43.43
C HIS A 42 -15.07 21.43 42.47
N LEU A 43 -14.79 20.51 41.53
CA LEU A 43 -15.81 19.92 40.68
C LEU A 43 -16.85 19.12 41.48
N LYS A 44 -16.41 18.32 42.46
CA LYS A 44 -17.30 17.57 43.35
C LYS A 44 -18.16 18.51 44.20
N ILE A 45 -17.55 19.53 44.81
CA ILE A 45 -18.25 20.55 45.61
C ILE A 45 -19.28 21.29 44.73
N PHE A 46 -18.87 21.72 43.54
CA PHE A 46 -19.74 22.42 42.60
C PHE A 46 -20.95 21.57 42.19
N LYS A 47 -20.74 20.28 41.94
CA LYS A 47 -21.80 19.29 41.69
C LYS A 47 -22.74 19.12 42.88
N GLN A 48 -22.19 18.95 44.09
CA GLN A 48 -22.99 18.83 45.34
C GLN A 48 -23.87 20.06 45.59
N LEU A 49 -23.42 21.24 45.17
CA LEU A 49 -24.15 22.49 45.27
C LEU A 49 -25.09 22.75 44.07
N CYS A 50 -25.41 21.74 43.28
CA CYS A 50 -26.27 21.85 42.08
C CYS A 50 -25.76 22.89 41.08
N GLY A 51 -24.46 23.14 41.01
CA GLY A 51 -23.89 24.20 40.18
C GLY A 51 -24.20 24.04 38.70
N PHE A 52 -24.24 22.80 38.18
CA PHE A 52 -24.57 22.53 36.77
C PHE A 52 -26.02 22.87 36.42
N LYS A 53 -26.97 22.67 37.34
CA LYS A 53 -28.35 23.12 37.20
C LYS A 53 -28.42 24.63 36.97
N HIS A 54 -27.67 25.40 37.77
CA HIS A 54 -27.61 26.85 37.65
C HIS A 54 -26.97 27.30 36.34
N LEU A 55 -25.89 26.66 35.89
CA LEU A 55 -25.29 26.94 34.59
C LEU A 55 -26.25 26.65 33.43
N CYS A 56 -26.97 25.53 33.46
CA CYS A 56 -27.97 25.21 32.43
C CYS A 56 -29.13 26.22 32.43
N GLY A 57 -29.54 26.71 33.61
CA GLY A 57 -30.53 27.79 33.73
C GLY A 57 -30.07 29.08 33.04
N LEU A 58 -28.81 29.49 33.23
CA LEU A 58 -28.25 30.66 32.54
C LEU A 58 -28.16 30.49 31.02
N LEU A 59 -27.93 29.25 30.55
CA LEU A 59 -27.94 28.94 29.11
C LEU A 59 -29.36 29.02 28.52
N LYS A 60 -30.40 28.73 29.31
CA LYS A 60 -31.79 28.85 28.86
C LYS A 60 -32.19 30.30 28.60
N ASP A 61 -31.73 31.23 29.43
CA ASP A 61 -32.10 32.65 29.32
C ASP A 61 -31.55 33.30 28.05
N ASN A 62 -30.38 32.86 27.54
CA ASN A 62 -29.77 33.27 26.26
C ASN A 62 -29.67 34.80 25.99
N THR A 63 -29.89 35.67 26.98
CA THR A 63 -29.95 37.13 26.79
C THR A 63 -28.59 37.80 26.65
N ASN A 64 -27.55 37.25 27.28
CA ASN A 64 -26.22 37.85 27.30
C ASN A 64 -25.17 36.91 26.69
N VAL A 65 -24.66 37.30 25.51
CA VAL A 65 -23.67 36.54 24.73
C VAL A 65 -22.41 36.22 25.54
N LYS A 66 -21.89 37.16 26.34
CA LYS A 66 -20.68 36.94 27.17
C LYS A 66 -20.92 35.90 28.27
N VAL A 67 -22.09 35.95 28.93
CA VAL A 67 -22.50 34.96 29.93
C VAL A 67 -22.64 33.59 29.29
N VAL A 68 -23.37 33.48 28.17
CA VAL A 68 -23.53 32.22 27.42
C VAL A 68 -22.18 31.65 27.00
N ASN A 69 -21.25 32.50 26.56
CA ASN A 69 -19.90 32.11 26.15
C ASN A 69 -19.12 31.43 27.30
N LEU A 70 -19.15 32.05 28.49
CA LEU A 70 -18.49 31.50 29.68
C LEU A 70 -19.17 30.21 30.17
N VAL A 71 -20.51 30.19 30.18
CA VAL A 71 -21.29 29.01 30.57
C VAL A 71 -20.97 27.82 29.67
N LEU A 72 -21.00 28.00 28.34
CA LEU A 72 -20.63 26.94 27.39
C LEU A 72 -19.17 26.51 27.55
N SER A 73 -18.26 27.44 27.86
CA SER A 73 -16.86 27.11 28.13
C SER A 73 -16.70 26.20 29.35
N ILE A 74 -17.37 26.55 30.47
CA ILE A 74 -17.35 25.77 31.71
C ILE A 74 -17.98 24.38 31.49
N LEU A 75 -19.15 24.33 30.86
CA LEU A 75 -19.85 23.07 30.58
C LEU A 75 -19.01 22.17 29.66
N ALA A 76 -18.43 22.72 28.59
CA ALA A 76 -17.59 21.96 27.67
C ALA A 76 -16.35 21.36 28.38
N ASN A 77 -15.70 22.12 29.25
CA ASN A 77 -14.55 21.62 30.03
C ASN A 77 -14.98 20.53 31.01
N SER A 78 -16.08 20.75 31.73
CA SER A 78 -16.58 19.83 32.76
C SER A 78 -17.13 18.52 32.16
N ALA A 79 -17.67 18.56 30.93
CA ALA A 79 -18.16 17.40 30.19
C ALA A 79 -17.05 16.41 29.78
N MET A 80 -15.78 16.68 30.09
CA MET A 80 -14.72 15.65 30.02
C MET A 80 -14.94 14.55 31.07
N ASN A 81 -15.58 14.85 32.21
CA ASN A 81 -15.94 13.89 33.24
C ASN A 81 -17.28 13.20 32.91
N GLU A 82 -17.34 11.88 33.07
CA GLU A 82 -18.52 11.08 32.72
C GLU A 82 -19.74 11.35 33.60
N ASP A 83 -19.56 11.49 34.91
CA ASP A 83 -20.65 11.80 35.83
C ASP A 83 -21.28 13.16 35.55
N VAL A 84 -20.45 14.12 35.11
CA VAL A 84 -20.93 15.44 34.69
C VAL A 84 -21.70 15.33 33.39
N ARG A 85 -21.21 14.57 32.39
CA ARG A 85 -21.96 14.32 31.14
C ARG A 85 -23.35 13.77 31.42
N ARG A 86 -23.43 12.75 32.29
CA ARG A 86 -24.70 12.15 32.69
C ARG A 86 -25.66 13.20 33.25
N GLU A 87 -25.21 13.96 34.24
CA GLU A 87 -26.00 14.98 34.94
C GLU A 87 -26.52 16.05 33.96
N ILE A 88 -25.63 16.68 33.17
CA ILE A 88 -26.03 17.78 32.29
C ILE A 88 -26.95 17.31 31.15
N VAL A 89 -26.77 16.09 30.64
CA VAL A 89 -27.57 15.56 29.52
C VAL A 89 -28.92 15.01 30.01
N VAL A 90 -28.90 14.17 31.04
CA VAL A 90 -30.09 13.43 31.51
C VAL A 90 -30.94 14.28 32.45
N GLU A 91 -30.34 14.98 33.40
CA GLU A 91 -31.07 15.68 34.46
C GLU A 91 -31.40 17.13 34.08
N HIS A 92 -30.59 17.75 33.22
CA HIS A 92 -30.72 19.17 32.89
C HIS A 92 -30.99 19.45 31.40
N HIS A 93 -31.06 18.41 30.58
CA HIS A 93 -31.39 18.50 29.15
C HIS A 93 -30.59 19.57 28.39
N VAL A 94 -29.30 19.74 28.73
CA VAL A 94 -28.46 20.85 28.26
C VAL A 94 -28.41 20.96 26.73
N LEU A 95 -28.53 19.83 26.01
CA LEU A 95 -28.46 19.79 24.56
C LEU A 95 -29.56 20.58 23.86
N GLN A 96 -30.76 20.69 24.46
CA GLN A 96 -31.83 21.52 23.88
C GLN A 96 -31.39 22.98 23.82
N TYR A 97 -30.79 23.49 24.90
CA TYR A 97 -30.33 24.87 24.99
C TYR A 97 -29.10 25.12 24.10
N VAL A 98 -28.17 24.15 24.05
CA VAL A 98 -27.00 24.20 23.15
C VAL A 98 -27.44 24.25 21.69
N PHE A 99 -28.46 23.47 21.32
CA PHE A 99 -29.03 23.50 19.98
C PHE A 99 -29.66 24.86 19.67
N SER A 100 -30.47 25.41 20.58
CA SER A 100 -31.04 26.75 20.43
C SER A 100 -29.96 27.83 20.28
N THR A 101 -28.84 27.73 21.01
CA THR A 101 -27.70 28.66 20.83
C THR A 101 -27.12 28.57 19.41
N LEU A 102 -26.92 27.36 18.86
CA LEU A 102 -26.45 27.17 17.48
C LEU A 102 -27.47 27.58 16.41
N GLU A 103 -28.75 27.62 16.77
CA GLU A 103 -29.82 27.97 15.84
C GLU A 103 -30.07 29.47 15.76
N TYR A 104 -30.03 30.17 16.89
CA TYR A 104 -30.51 31.55 16.99
C TYR A 104 -29.41 32.59 17.24
N ILE A 105 -28.19 32.22 17.62
CA ILE A 105 -27.13 33.17 17.94
C ILE A 105 -25.97 33.05 16.96
N GLU A 106 -25.90 33.94 15.98
CA GLU A 106 -24.83 33.98 14.97
C GLU A 106 -23.51 34.53 15.54
N ASN A 107 -22.84 33.74 16.38
CA ASN A 107 -21.54 34.08 16.93
C ASN A 107 -20.57 32.90 16.76
N PRO A 108 -19.52 33.01 15.92
CA PRO A 108 -18.59 31.91 15.66
C PRO A 108 -17.90 31.37 16.91
N ALA A 109 -17.60 32.23 17.88
CA ALA A 109 -16.95 31.84 19.13
C ALA A 109 -17.89 31.05 20.05
N LEU A 110 -19.18 31.40 20.08
CA LEU A 110 -20.21 30.61 20.76
C LEU A 110 -20.44 29.28 20.06
N HIS A 111 -20.56 29.29 18.73
CA HIS A 111 -20.73 28.08 17.94
C HIS A 111 -19.61 27.08 18.19
N CYS A 112 -18.35 27.54 18.18
CA CYS A 112 -17.21 26.69 18.50
C CYS A 112 -17.32 26.06 19.90
N ARG A 113 -17.64 26.84 20.94
CA ARG A 113 -17.77 26.33 22.32
C ARG A 113 -18.97 25.39 22.48
N ALA A 114 -20.09 25.68 21.83
CA ALA A 114 -21.28 24.81 21.79
C ALA A 114 -20.95 23.47 21.12
N ILE A 115 -20.30 23.48 19.96
CA ILE A 115 -19.87 22.27 19.26
C ILE A 115 -18.82 21.50 20.09
N ARG A 116 -17.94 22.19 20.82
CA ARG A 116 -17.00 21.55 21.75
C ARG A 116 -17.70 20.79 22.86
N LEU A 117 -18.77 21.36 23.43
CA LEU A 117 -19.61 20.67 24.42
C LEU A 117 -20.27 19.44 23.79
N VAL A 118 -20.86 19.57 22.58
CA VAL A 118 -21.43 18.44 21.84
C VAL A 118 -20.39 17.33 21.62
N ALA A 119 -19.20 17.69 21.15
CA ALA A 119 -18.11 16.73 20.93
C ALA A 119 -17.72 15.99 22.22
N ASN A 120 -17.63 16.69 23.34
CA ASN A 120 -17.27 16.08 24.62
C ASN A 120 -18.38 15.19 25.17
N VAL A 121 -19.64 15.57 25.00
CA VAL A 121 -20.80 14.74 25.34
C VAL A 121 -20.82 13.45 24.50
N SER A 122 -20.56 13.54 23.19
CA SER A 122 -20.60 12.39 22.27
C SER A 122 -19.45 11.38 22.44
N ARG A 123 -18.52 11.57 23.39
CA ARG A 123 -17.37 10.65 23.58
C ARG A 123 -17.79 9.21 23.89
N THR A 124 -18.93 9.00 24.52
CA THR A 124 -19.47 7.68 24.85
C THR A 124 -20.64 7.31 23.94
N SER A 125 -20.81 6.03 23.61
CA SER A 125 -21.91 5.55 22.77
C SER A 125 -23.30 6.00 23.24
N ALA A 126 -23.58 5.87 24.55
CA ALA A 126 -24.88 6.20 25.14
C ALA A 126 -25.30 7.66 24.87
N TYR A 127 -24.40 8.61 25.14
CA TYR A 127 -24.69 10.03 24.93
C TYR A 127 -24.59 10.46 23.47
N SER A 128 -23.77 9.80 22.64
CA SER A 128 -23.75 10.06 21.20
C SER A 128 -25.12 9.77 20.57
N LYS A 129 -25.74 8.63 20.91
CA LYS A 129 -27.12 8.31 20.48
C LYS A 129 -28.14 9.34 20.96
N TYR A 130 -27.94 9.91 22.14
CA TYR A 130 -28.81 10.96 22.68
C TYR A 130 -28.62 12.29 21.93
N VAL A 131 -27.38 12.69 21.61
CA VAL A 131 -27.07 13.86 20.79
C VAL A 131 -27.72 13.76 19.41
N MET A 132 -27.73 12.56 18.81
CA MET A 132 -28.37 12.29 17.52
C MET A 132 -29.90 12.44 17.51
N ARG A 133 -30.55 12.71 18.64
CA ARG A 133 -31.98 13.08 18.67
C ARG A 133 -32.22 14.53 18.22
N PHE A 134 -31.17 15.34 18.17
CA PHE A 134 -31.20 16.72 17.71
C PHE A 134 -30.48 16.84 16.36
N PRO A 135 -30.88 17.77 15.48
CA PRO A 135 -30.24 17.97 14.19
C PRO A 135 -28.94 18.80 14.34
N PHE A 136 -28.01 18.35 15.18
CA PHE A 136 -26.71 19.00 15.36
C PHE A 136 -25.84 18.89 14.12
N LEU A 137 -25.95 17.79 13.36
CA LEU A 137 -25.04 17.50 12.25
C LEU A 137 -25.05 18.57 11.15
N PRO A 138 -26.23 19.03 10.64
CA PRO A 138 -26.27 20.14 9.69
C PRO A 138 -25.66 21.43 10.24
N LYS A 139 -25.84 21.72 11.54
CA LYS A 139 -25.25 22.91 12.18
C LYS A 139 -23.73 22.79 12.31
N ILE A 140 -23.22 21.64 12.72
CA ILE A 140 -21.77 21.38 12.82
C ILE A 140 -21.12 21.50 11.43
N VAL A 141 -21.73 20.91 10.40
CA VAL A 141 -21.22 20.99 9.02
C VAL A 141 -21.29 22.43 8.50
N GLY A 142 -22.38 23.17 8.79
CA GLY A 142 -22.48 24.58 8.43
C GLY A 142 -21.41 25.46 9.08
N VAL A 143 -21.03 25.19 10.33
CA VAL A 143 -19.91 25.88 10.98
C VAL A 143 -18.58 25.45 10.38
N LEU A 144 -18.37 24.15 10.11
CA LEU A 144 -17.17 23.63 9.47
C LEU A 144 -16.90 24.28 8.10
N THR A 145 -17.95 24.48 7.29
CA THR A 145 -17.82 25.06 5.95
C THR A 145 -17.49 26.56 6.02
N SER A 146 -18.19 27.29 6.88
CA SER A 146 -18.08 28.76 6.99
C SER A 146 -16.84 29.24 7.74
N THR A 147 -16.30 28.45 8.68
CA THR A 147 -15.18 28.90 9.52
C THR A 147 -13.81 28.80 8.84
N SER A 148 -12.94 29.77 9.11
CA SER A 148 -11.50 29.76 8.78
C SER A 148 -10.62 29.50 10.00
N SER A 149 -11.17 29.54 11.21
CA SER A 149 -10.44 29.32 12.46
C SER A 149 -10.05 27.85 12.58
N SER A 150 -8.75 27.57 12.72
CA SER A 150 -8.26 26.20 12.92
C SER A 150 -8.95 25.50 14.09
N ASP A 151 -9.19 26.23 15.17
CA ASP A 151 -9.73 25.68 16.42
C ASP A 151 -11.20 25.28 16.25
N SER A 152 -11.94 26.07 15.49
CA SER A 152 -13.32 25.76 15.10
C SER A 152 -13.37 24.56 14.16
N ILE A 153 -12.46 24.49 13.17
CA ILE A 153 -12.36 23.34 12.25
C ILE A 153 -12.11 22.06 13.04
N ILE A 154 -11.08 22.02 13.88
CA ILE A 154 -10.72 20.85 14.71
C ILE A 154 -11.90 20.43 15.58
N THR A 155 -12.58 21.40 16.20
CA THR A 155 -13.70 21.13 17.10
C THR A 155 -14.88 20.52 16.37
N CYS A 156 -15.22 21.05 15.18
CA CYS A 156 -16.27 20.47 14.32
C CYS A 156 -15.90 19.06 13.88
N ILE A 157 -14.66 18.87 13.44
CA ILE A 157 -14.17 17.58 12.97
C ILE A 157 -14.20 16.54 14.10
N ARG A 158 -13.75 16.91 15.30
CA ARG A 158 -13.81 16.06 16.50
C ARG A 158 -15.24 15.69 16.86
N ALA A 159 -16.19 16.63 16.77
CA ALA A 159 -17.61 16.34 17.00
C ALA A 159 -18.13 15.30 16.00
N ILE A 160 -17.85 15.49 14.70
CA ILE A 160 -18.25 14.56 13.64
C ILE A 160 -17.63 13.17 13.85
N LYS A 161 -16.35 13.08 14.24
CA LYS A 161 -15.69 11.81 14.56
C LYS A 161 -16.46 11.01 15.60
N TYR A 162 -16.77 11.63 16.74
CA TYR A 162 -17.44 10.93 17.84
C TYR A 162 -18.87 10.54 17.50
N LEU A 163 -19.59 11.40 16.77
CA LEU A 163 -20.90 11.04 16.26
C LEU A 163 -20.77 9.80 15.36
N TRP A 164 -19.93 9.87 14.33
CA TRP A 164 -19.72 8.80 13.36
C TRP A 164 -19.36 7.45 13.98
N LEU A 165 -18.48 7.44 15.00
CA LEU A 165 -18.00 6.21 15.63
C LEU A 165 -19.14 5.37 16.23
N TRP A 166 -20.17 6.02 16.79
CA TRP A 166 -21.18 5.36 17.63
C TRP A 166 -22.54 5.09 16.96
N ASP A 167 -22.85 5.73 15.83
CA ASP A 167 -24.11 5.52 15.08
C ASP A 167 -23.85 5.53 13.56
N GLN A 168 -23.06 4.55 13.12
CA GLN A 168 -22.46 4.49 11.79
C GLN A 168 -23.48 4.55 10.65
N TYR A 169 -24.60 3.81 10.75
CA TYR A 169 -25.56 3.70 9.65
C TYR A 169 -26.33 5.01 9.41
N ARG A 170 -26.89 5.58 10.48
CA ARG A 170 -27.71 6.79 10.40
C ARG A 170 -26.87 8.00 10.02
N ILE A 171 -25.73 8.18 10.70
CA ILE A 171 -24.87 9.34 10.50
C ILE A 171 -24.21 9.31 9.13
N ASN A 172 -23.87 8.14 8.61
CA ASN A 172 -23.24 8.05 7.31
C ASN A 172 -24.14 8.62 6.20
N ASN A 173 -25.41 8.23 6.14
CA ASN A 173 -26.33 8.78 5.14
C ASN A 173 -26.47 10.30 5.26
N GLU A 174 -26.53 10.81 6.50
CA GLU A 174 -26.65 12.25 6.75
C GLU A 174 -25.36 13.02 6.39
N LEU A 175 -24.18 12.55 6.81
CA LEU A 175 -22.89 13.16 6.41
C LEU A 175 -22.69 13.15 4.90
N MET A 176 -23.10 12.07 4.22
CA MET A 176 -23.05 11.99 2.77
C MET A 176 -23.99 13.03 2.12
N SER A 177 -25.23 13.15 2.62
CA SER A 177 -26.18 14.17 2.13
C SER A 177 -25.69 15.60 2.34
N LEU A 178 -24.92 15.83 3.41
CA LEU A 178 -24.35 17.12 3.78
C LEU A 178 -22.97 17.39 3.12
N ASN A 179 -22.45 16.47 2.31
CA ASN A 179 -21.07 16.52 1.78
C ASN A 179 -19.99 16.75 2.86
N ALA A 180 -20.27 16.31 4.10
CA ALA A 180 -19.43 16.64 5.24
C ALA A 180 -18.03 16.05 5.11
N ILE A 181 -17.90 14.82 4.60
CA ILE A 181 -16.60 14.17 4.37
C ILE A 181 -15.74 14.99 3.41
N LYS A 182 -16.34 15.51 2.34
CA LYS A 182 -15.64 16.39 1.39
C LYS A 182 -15.17 17.67 2.09
N HIS A 183 -16.04 18.33 2.85
CA HIS A 183 -15.67 19.55 3.58
C HIS A 183 -14.58 19.32 4.63
N ILE A 184 -14.62 18.18 5.31
CA ILE A 184 -13.53 17.75 6.20
C ILE A 184 -12.24 17.70 5.40
N LEU A 185 -12.19 16.89 4.33
CA LEU A 185 -10.99 16.71 3.51
C LEU A 185 -10.45 18.04 2.95
N ASP A 186 -11.34 18.88 2.40
CA ASP A 186 -10.97 20.21 1.88
C ASP A 186 -10.33 21.07 2.98
N LYS A 187 -10.91 21.11 4.18
CA LYS A 187 -10.35 21.87 5.31
C LYS A 187 -9.05 21.27 5.85
N LEU A 188 -8.87 19.95 5.78
CA LEU A 188 -7.62 19.30 6.19
C LEU A 188 -6.44 19.73 5.34
N THR A 189 -6.64 19.90 4.03
CA THR A 189 -5.57 20.40 3.15
C THR A 189 -5.10 21.80 3.52
N LEU A 190 -5.95 22.61 4.17
CA LEU A 190 -5.62 23.97 4.66
C LEU A 190 -4.85 23.97 5.99
N LEU A 191 -4.89 22.88 6.76
CA LEU A 191 -4.26 22.79 8.09
C LEU A 191 -2.80 22.29 8.04
N SER A 192 -2.14 22.39 6.89
CA SER A 192 -0.82 21.81 6.59
C SER A 192 0.32 22.24 7.53
N ASN A 193 0.15 23.29 8.34
CA ASN A 193 1.24 23.90 9.11
C ASN A 193 1.25 23.50 10.60
N LYS A 194 0.33 22.61 11.04
CA LYS A 194 0.18 22.25 12.46
C LYS A 194 0.27 20.71 12.65
N PRO A 195 1.46 20.18 12.96
CA PRO A 195 1.71 18.74 13.04
C PRO A 195 0.74 17.90 13.87
N ALA A 196 0.53 18.27 15.13
CA ALA A 196 -0.36 17.54 16.04
C ALA A 196 -1.79 17.47 15.49
N LEU A 197 -2.22 18.50 14.77
CA LEU A 197 -3.52 18.51 14.13
C LEU A 197 -3.55 17.55 12.95
N ILE A 198 -2.56 17.59 12.07
CA ILE A 198 -2.50 16.69 10.92
C ILE A 198 -2.61 15.24 11.39
N LEU A 199 -1.84 14.85 12.41
CA LEU A 199 -1.91 13.50 12.98
C LEU A 199 -3.31 13.15 13.51
N SER A 200 -3.90 14.02 14.34
CA SER A 200 -5.26 13.80 14.86
C SER A 200 -6.30 13.65 13.75
N HIS A 201 -6.13 14.36 12.64
CA HIS A 201 -7.03 14.31 11.51
C HIS A 201 -6.84 13.06 10.65
N LEU A 202 -5.58 12.63 10.44
CA LEU A 202 -5.28 11.38 9.77
C LEU A 202 -5.86 10.20 10.55
N GLN A 203 -5.72 10.16 11.87
CA GLN A 203 -6.35 9.13 12.72
C GLN A 203 -7.88 9.10 12.56
N MET A 204 -8.50 10.26 12.38
CA MET A 204 -9.93 10.31 12.07
C MET A 204 -10.24 9.76 10.67
N ILE A 205 -9.49 10.17 9.63
CA ILE A 205 -9.66 9.61 8.27
C ILE A 205 -9.57 8.09 8.33
N GLN A 206 -8.57 7.56 9.03
CA GLN A 206 -8.38 6.13 9.23
C GLN A 206 -9.60 5.46 9.90
N THR A 207 -10.16 6.10 10.94
CA THR A 207 -11.37 5.65 11.63
C THR A 207 -12.56 5.64 10.66
N MET A 208 -12.79 6.72 9.92
CA MET A 208 -13.90 6.85 8.96
C MET A 208 -13.80 5.83 7.82
N LEU A 209 -12.59 5.62 7.29
CA LEU A 209 -12.30 4.59 6.30
C LEU A 209 -12.57 3.18 6.83
N GLY A 210 -12.32 2.92 8.12
CA GLY A 210 -12.61 1.63 8.75
C GLY A 210 -14.10 1.30 8.84
N VAL A 211 -14.95 2.32 8.91
CA VAL A 211 -16.40 2.16 9.07
C VAL A 211 -17.12 2.06 7.72
N ASN A 212 -16.88 3.01 6.80
CA ASN A 212 -17.52 2.98 5.48
C ASN A 212 -16.57 3.49 4.39
N THR A 213 -15.69 2.60 3.94
CA THR A 213 -14.68 2.95 2.94
C THR A 213 -15.30 3.41 1.62
N LYS A 214 -16.40 2.79 1.18
CA LYS A 214 -17.04 3.10 -0.12
C LYS A 214 -17.60 4.52 -0.15
N ALA A 215 -18.33 4.92 0.89
CA ALA A 215 -18.87 6.26 1.02
C ALA A 215 -17.74 7.30 1.11
N PHE A 216 -16.74 7.03 1.95
CA PHE A 216 -15.58 7.91 2.10
C PHE A 216 -14.84 8.14 0.78
N ILE A 217 -14.53 7.08 0.04
CA ILE A 217 -13.85 7.16 -1.27
C ILE A 217 -14.65 8.02 -2.26
N SER A 218 -15.98 7.95 -2.24
CA SER A 218 -16.81 8.75 -3.16
C SER A 218 -16.75 10.26 -2.92
N CYS A 219 -16.29 10.69 -1.74
CA CYS A 219 -16.07 12.10 -1.40
C CYS A 219 -14.64 12.57 -1.66
N MET A 220 -13.72 11.67 -1.99
CA MET A 220 -12.32 12.01 -2.23
C MET A 220 -12.10 12.55 -3.64
N SER A 221 -11.26 13.59 -3.75
CA SER A 221 -10.76 14.13 -5.01
C SER A 221 -9.29 13.75 -5.18
N TYR A 222 -8.76 13.91 -6.39
CA TYR A 222 -7.33 13.76 -6.69
C TYR A 222 -6.43 14.50 -5.68
N LEU A 223 -6.77 15.75 -5.36
CA LEU A 223 -6.00 16.61 -4.46
C LEU A 223 -5.86 16.00 -3.06
N HIS A 224 -6.87 15.26 -2.59
CA HIS A 224 -6.82 14.59 -1.29
C HIS A 224 -5.82 13.42 -1.31
N TYR A 225 -5.79 12.65 -2.38
CA TYR A 225 -4.79 11.58 -2.55
C TYR A 225 -3.38 12.16 -2.63
N GLU A 226 -3.18 13.19 -3.45
CA GLU A 226 -1.89 13.85 -3.62
C GLU A 226 -1.40 14.48 -2.30
N TRP A 227 -2.27 15.14 -1.55
CA TRP A 227 -1.94 15.70 -0.23
C TRP A 227 -1.45 14.61 0.74
N MET A 228 -2.17 13.50 0.88
CA MET A 228 -1.75 12.40 1.76
C MET A 228 -0.41 11.77 1.33
N VAL A 229 -0.21 11.61 0.02
CA VAL A 229 1.05 11.09 -0.52
C VAL A 229 2.21 12.05 -0.25
N ASN A 230 1.98 13.35 -0.38
CA ASN A 230 3.00 14.37 -0.13
C ASN A 230 3.38 14.45 1.35
N LEU A 231 2.48 14.11 2.27
CA LEU A 231 2.77 14.03 3.70
C LEU A 231 3.72 12.87 4.07
N LEU A 232 3.85 11.83 3.24
CA LEU A 232 4.81 10.75 3.50
C LEU A 232 6.24 11.32 3.53
N ARG A 233 6.94 11.03 4.63
CA ARG A 233 8.25 11.59 5.04
C ARG A 233 8.32 13.10 5.29
N GLN A 234 7.21 13.81 5.29
CA GLN A 234 7.25 15.14 5.89
C GLN A 234 7.49 15.00 7.39
N GLU A 235 8.14 16.00 7.98
CA GLU A 235 8.31 16.07 9.44
C GLU A 235 8.93 14.80 10.05
N ASN A 236 10.02 14.32 9.45
CA ASN A 236 10.75 13.12 9.88
C ASN A 236 9.89 11.83 9.95
N GLY A 237 8.80 11.74 9.18
CA GLY A 237 7.98 10.54 9.10
C GLY A 237 7.00 10.36 10.25
N GLN A 238 6.75 11.39 11.06
CA GLN A 238 5.82 11.31 12.20
C GLN A 238 4.38 10.89 11.83
N TYR A 239 3.99 11.01 10.56
CA TYR A 239 2.68 10.63 10.06
C TYR A 239 2.67 9.26 9.38
N ASP A 240 3.83 8.69 9.08
CA ASP A 240 3.95 7.59 8.12
C ASP A 240 3.18 6.35 8.57
N ALA A 241 3.18 6.03 9.88
CA ALA A 241 2.44 4.89 10.41
C ALA A 241 0.94 4.95 10.08
N VAL A 242 0.30 6.09 10.35
CA VAL A 242 -1.13 6.30 10.09
C VAL A 242 -1.40 6.42 8.59
N LEU A 243 -0.56 7.16 7.85
CA LEU A 243 -0.71 7.33 6.40
C LEU A 243 -0.59 6.01 5.64
N VAL A 244 0.37 5.16 6.00
CA VAL A 244 0.55 3.85 5.36
C VAL A 244 -0.68 2.97 5.60
N GLN A 245 -1.28 3.00 6.79
CA GLN A 245 -2.52 2.27 7.05
C GLN A 245 -3.72 2.81 6.24
N ILE A 246 -3.83 4.14 6.11
CA ILE A 246 -4.83 4.79 5.25
C ILE A 246 -4.64 4.37 3.78
N LEU A 247 -3.41 4.51 3.27
CA LEU A 247 -3.06 4.19 1.89
C LEU A 247 -3.23 2.70 1.58
N LEU A 248 -2.93 1.82 2.54
CA LEU A 248 -3.21 0.39 2.43
C LEU A 248 -4.70 0.15 2.25
N LYS A 249 -5.55 0.70 3.13
CA LYS A 249 -7.01 0.58 2.98
C LYS A 249 -7.46 1.10 1.61
N LEU A 250 -7.00 2.26 1.17
CA LEU A 250 -7.35 2.83 -0.13
C LEU A 250 -6.90 1.93 -1.29
N SER A 251 -5.68 1.38 -1.22
CA SER A 251 -5.08 0.53 -2.26
C SER A 251 -5.79 -0.80 -2.47
N VAL A 252 -6.65 -1.25 -1.55
CA VAL A 252 -7.45 -2.47 -1.74
C VAL A 252 -8.64 -2.21 -2.67
N TYR A 253 -9.10 -0.96 -2.80
CA TYR A 253 -10.27 -0.59 -3.59
C TYR A 253 -9.88 -0.12 -5.00
N SER A 254 -10.23 -0.90 -6.03
CA SER A 254 -9.89 -0.59 -7.44
C SER A 254 -10.32 0.81 -7.90
N LYS A 255 -11.42 1.35 -7.36
CA LYS A 255 -11.89 2.72 -7.67
C LYS A 255 -10.90 3.83 -7.30
N THR A 256 -10.01 3.60 -6.33
CA THR A 256 -9.00 4.59 -5.91
C THR A 256 -7.74 4.52 -6.78
N HIS A 257 -7.51 3.40 -7.47
CA HIS A 257 -6.24 3.11 -8.14
C HIS A 257 -5.92 4.15 -9.22
N PHE A 258 -6.92 4.56 -10.00
CA PHE A 258 -6.72 5.58 -11.03
C PHE A 258 -6.26 6.92 -10.44
N GLU A 259 -6.84 7.36 -9.33
CA GLU A 259 -6.43 8.61 -8.68
C GLU A 259 -5.06 8.47 -8.00
N LEU A 260 -4.81 7.36 -7.30
CA LEU A 260 -3.50 7.08 -6.71
C LEU A 260 -2.39 7.00 -7.76
N ALA A 261 -2.67 6.49 -8.95
CA ALA A 261 -1.67 6.37 -10.02
C ALA A 261 -1.20 7.72 -10.56
N LYS A 262 -2.08 8.73 -10.53
CA LYS A 262 -1.74 10.11 -10.90
C LYS A 262 -0.78 10.78 -9.90
N THR A 263 -0.83 10.38 -8.63
CA THR A 263 0.05 10.92 -7.57
C THR A 263 1.48 10.38 -7.66
N SER A 264 2.41 10.91 -6.86
CA SER A 264 3.78 10.40 -6.71
C SER A 264 3.92 9.22 -5.73
N LEU A 265 2.83 8.48 -5.45
CA LEU A 265 2.79 7.45 -4.40
C LEU A 265 3.90 6.41 -4.58
N LEU A 266 4.05 5.87 -5.78
CA LEU A 266 5.02 4.81 -6.03
C LEU A 266 6.45 5.31 -5.81
N GLU A 267 6.79 6.47 -6.35
CA GLU A 267 8.10 7.10 -6.15
C GLU A 267 8.38 7.32 -4.66
N ARG A 268 7.36 7.73 -3.89
CA ARG A 268 7.46 7.92 -2.45
C ARG A 268 7.68 6.59 -1.72
N ILE A 269 6.91 5.56 -2.04
CA ILE A 269 7.09 4.21 -1.47
C ILE A 269 8.48 3.66 -1.82
N ILE A 270 8.91 3.73 -3.08
CA ILE A 270 10.21 3.23 -3.49
C ILE A 270 11.32 3.97 -2.76
N SER A 271 11.23 5.30 -2.62
CA SER A 271 12.18 6.02 -1.77
C SER A 271 12.15 5.48 -0.34
N LEU A 272 10.98 5.22 0.23
CA LEU A 272 10.77 4.69 1.59
C LEU A 272 11.27 3.25 1.78
N ILE A 273 11.57 2.49 0.73
CA ILE A 273 12.12 1.14 0.90
C ILE A 273 13.54 1.02 0.31
N TRP A 274 14.01 2.03 -0.45
CA TRP A 274 15.28 2.04 -1.16
C TRP A 274 16.06 3.37 -1.05
N PRO A 275 17.37 3.35 -0.73
CA PRO A 275 18.17 2.17 -0.40
C PRO A 275 17.70 1.51 0.90
N HIS A 276 18.09 0.25 1.09
CA HIS A 276 17.79 -0.50 2.31
C HIS A 276 18.52 0.13 3.50
N ASN A 277 17.84 1.10 4.11
CA ASN A 277 18.24 1.68 5.38
C ASN A 277 17.51 0.90 6.47
N ALA A 278 18.13 0.74 7.65
CA ALA A 278 17.57 0.04 8.80
C ALA A 278 16.20 0.64 9.19
N ARG A 279 15.13 0.08 8.62
CA ARG A 279 13.76 0.54 8.77
C ARG A 279 12.97 -0.52 9.48
N ASP A 280 11.87 -0.07 10.04
CA ASP A 280 10.82 -0.94 10.53
C ASP A 280 10.35 -1.93 9.44
N THR A 281 10.58 -3.21 9.68
CA THR A 281 10.14 -4.32 8.84
C THR A 281 8.63 -4.33 8.68
N ARG A 282 7.87 -3.96 9.74
CA ARG A 282 6.41 -3.86 9.70
C ARG A 282 5.97 -2.77 8.72
N GLN A 283 6.57 -1.60 8.79
CA GLN A 283 6.29 -0.53 7.83
C GLN A 283 6.64 -0.96 6.39
N THR A 284 7.78 -1.62 6.20
CA THR A 284 8.22 -2.14 4.90
C THR A 284 7.23 -3.17 4.34
N TYR A 285 6.75 -4.07 5.18
CA TYR A 285 5.68 -5.02 4.84
C TYR A 285 4.41 -4.32 4.34
N LEU A 286 3.91 -3.32 5.07
CA LEU A 286 2.71 -2.58 4.68
C LEU A 286 2.89 -1.82 3.35
N LEU A 287 4.06 -1.23 3.14
CA LEU A 287 4.44 -0.53 1.91
C LEU A 287 4.48 -1.48 0.70
N ILE A 288 5.06 -2.67 0.86
CA ILE A 288 5.11 -3.69 -0.19
C ILE A 288 3.71 -4.25 -0.47
N ARG A 289 2.88 -4.42 0.57
CA ARG A 289 1.48 -4.82 0.42
C ARG A 289 0.67 -3.79 -0.37
N ILE A 290 0.92 -2.48 -0.17
CA ILE A 290 0.34 -1.42 -1.01
C ILE A 290 0.76 -1.61 -2.48
N ILE A 291 2.05 -1.81 -2.76
CA ILE A 291 2.54 -2.03 -4.14
C ILE A 291 1.81 -3.23 -4.77
N ALA A 292 1.76 -4.37 -4.07
CA ALA A 292 1.13 -5.58 -4.58
C ALA A 292 -0.37 -5.37 -4.87
N ALA A 293 -1.09 -4.65 -4.00
CA ALA A 293 -2.50 -4.34 -4.21
C ALA A 293 -2.72 -3.47 -5.46
N LEU A 294 -1.84 -2.50 -5.71
CA LEU A 294 -1.90 -1.60 -6.86
C LEU A 294 -1.44 -2.25 -8.17
N CYS A 295 -0.54 -3.25 -8.13
CA CYS A 295 -0.06 -4.00 -9.30
C CYS A 295 -1.14 -4.75 -10.08
N LYS A 296 -2.34 -4.92 -9.50
CA LYS A 296 -3.51 -5.44 -10.21
C LYS A 296 -3.85 -4.62 -11.45
N GLU A 297 -3.64 -3.30 -11.38
CA GLU A 297 -3.89 -2.37 -12.47
C GLU A 297 -2.67 -2.20 -13.38
N ASN A 298 -2.90 -2.18 -14.69
CA ASN A 298 -1.82 -2.07 -15.68
C ASN A 298 -1.01 -0.77 -15.54
N LEU A 299 -1.69 0.31 -15.16
CA LEU A 299 -1.07 1.62 -15.00
C LEU A 299 0.07 1.61 -13.97
N PHE A 300 -0.13 0.96 -12.82
CA PHE A 300 0.91 0.82 -11.80
C PHE A 300 2.03 -0.12 -12.23
N ARG A 301 1.72 -1.19 -12.97
CA ARG A 301 2.75 -2.08 -13.52
C ARG A 301 3.71 -1.33 -14.43
N GLN A 302 3.17 -0.50 -15.32
CA GLN A 302 3.96 0.37 -16.19
C GLN A 302 4.74 1.41 -15.39
N LYS A 303 4.15 1.97 -14.32
CA LYS A 303 4.83 2.92 -13.46
C LYS A 303 6.02 2.30 -12.73
N ILE A 304 5.90 1.08 -12.18
CA ILE A 304 7.02 0.35 -11.54
C ILE A 304 8.17 0.11 -12.51
N ILE A 305 7.87 -0.19 -13.78
CA ILE A 305 8.90 -0.33 -14.82
C ILE A 305 9.65 0.99 -15.07
N GLN A 306 8.93 2.12 -15.00
CA GLN A 306 9.45 3.45 -15.30
C GLN A 306 10.14 4.09 -14.08
N THR A 307 9.72 3.75 -12.87
CA THR A 307 10.28 4.30 -11.63
C THR A 307 11.70 3.76 -11.40
N PRO A 308 12.72 4.65 -11.30
CA PRO A 308 14.09 4.23 -11.04
C PRO A 308 14.20 3.38 -9.77
N HIS A 309 15.02 2.34 -9.84
CA HIS A 309 15.30 1.41 -8.74
C HIS A 309 14.12 0.59 -8.20
N ALA A 310 12.88 0.76 -8.70
CA ALA A 310 11.72 0.03 -8.16
C ALA A 310 11.89 -1.50 -8.28
N ILE A 311 12.25 -1.98 -9.46
CA ILE A 311 12.54 -3.41 -9.70
C ILE A 311 13.69 -3.89 -8.82
N GLN A 312 14.77 -3.11 -8.74
CA GLN A 312 15.94 -3.47 -7.94
C GLN A 312 15.60 -3.55 -6.44
N ALA A 313 14.79 -2.64 -5.94
CA ALA A 313 14.33 -2.62 -4.56
C ALA A 313 13.53 -3.88 -4.24
N LEU A 314 12.50 -4.19 -5.05
CA LEU A 314 11.66 -5.38 -4.87
C LEU A 314 12.50 -6.67 -4.93
N LEU A 315 13.41 -6.78 -5.89
CA LEU A 315 14.28 -7.97 -6.01
C LEU A 315 15.30 -8.08 -4.87
N THR A 316 15.75 -6.96 -4.30
CA THR A 316 16.67 -6.97 -3.16
C THR A 316 15.98 -7.54 -1.93
N TYR A 317 14.77 -7.06 -1.59
CA TYR A 317 13.97 -7.66 -0.50
C TYR A 317 13.64 -9.12 -0.80
N LEU A 318 13.27 -9.46 -2.04
CA LEU A 318 13.02 -10.84 -2.42
C LEU A 318 14.28 -11.73 -2.31
N ASN A 319 15.50 -11.20 -2.23
CA ASN A 319 16.73 -11.97 -2.11
C ASN A 319 17.28 -12.10 -0.66
N MET A 320 16.76 -11.31 0.28
CA MET A 320 17.15 -11.29 1.70
C MET A 320 16.66 -12.50 2.51
N ASP A 321 17.56 -13.36 2.98
CA ASP A 321 17.18 -14.57 3.74
C ASP A 321 16.37 -14.25 5.01
N SER A 322 16.76 -13.17 5.68
CA SER A 322 16.11 -12.55 6.84
C SER A 322 16.06 -11.04 6.59
N ILE A 323 14.95 -10.39 6.92
CA ILE A 323 14.91 -8.94 7.08
C ILE A 323 15.06 -8.72 8.57
N ASP A 324 16.31 -8.54 9.02
CA ASP A 324 16.62 -8.48 10.45
C ASP A 324 15.84 -7.35 11.12
N ASP A 325 14.97 -7.71 12.06
CA ASP A 325 14.32 -6.76 12.95
C ASP A 325 15.36 -6.15 13.89
N ILE A 326 15.38 -4.83 13.98
CA ILE A 326 15.95 -4.16 15.16
C ILE A 326 15.14 -4.66 16.36
N GLU A 327 15.80 -5.25 17.36
CA GLU A 327 15.23 -5.95 18.55
C GLU A 327 14.20 -5.15 19.39
N GLU A 328 13.87 -3.92 19.00
CA GLU A 328 13.12 -2.94 19.80
C GLU A 328 11.57 -3.08 19.71
N MET A 329 11.03 -4.05 18.96
CA MET A 329 9.58 -4.19 18.73
C MET A 329 8.87 -5.34 19.46
N ARG A 330 9.51 -5.99 20.44
CA ARG A 330 8.90 -7.13 21.16
C ARG A 330 7.62 -6.77 21.95
N ASP A 331 7.39 -5.50 22.26
CA ASP A 331 6.34 -5.08 23.20
C ASP A 331 5.03 -4.58 22.54
N VAL A 332 5.00 -4.28 21.23
CA VAL A 332 3.84 -3.61 20.58
C VAL A 332 2.87 -4.57 19.87
N ILE A 333 3.28 -5.81 19.59
CA ILE A 333 2.48 -6.78 18.82
C ILE A 333 1.33 -7.40 19.66
N MET A 334 1.31 -7.22 20.98
CA MET A 334 0.28 -7.82 21.84
C MET A 334 -1.07 -7.08 21.84
N ASP A 335 -1.17 -5.83 21.37
CA ASP A 335 -2.40 -5.03 21.51
C ASP A 335 -3.36 -5.08 20.30
N ASP A 336 -2.87 -5.25 19.07
CA ASP A 336 -3.74 -5.28 17.87
C ASP A 336 -4.54 -6.59 17.75
N ASP A 337 -4.02 -7.72 18.25
CA ASP A 337 -4.73 -9.02 18.24
C ASP A 337 -5.62 -9.23 19.49
N ALA A 338 -5.37 -8.49 20.57
CA ALA A 338 -6.14 -8.57 21.81
C ALA A 338 -7.56 -7.98 21.68
N GLN A 339 -7.81 -7.09 20.72
CA GLN A 339 -9.16 -6.55 20.48
C GLN A 339 -10.11 -7.53 19.73
N SER A 340 -9.62 -8.70 19.29
CA SER A 340 -10.43 -9.69 18.54
C SER A 340 -10.65 -11.04 19.25
N SER A 341 -10.05 -11.28 20.42
CA SER A 341 -10.03 -12.61 21.05
C SER A 341 -10.33 -12.61 22.56
N SER A 342 -11.52 -12.12 22.96
CA SER A 342 -12.01 -12.25 24.35
C SER A 342 -13.02 -13.40 24.53
N THR A 343 -12.57 -14.65 24.35
CA THR A 343 -13.27 -15.82 24.93
C THR A 343 -12.36 -16.50 25.95
N LYS A 344 -12.64 -16.24 27.23
CA LYS A 344 -12.00 -16.88 28.37
C LYS A 344 -12.27 -18.39 28.37
N SER A 345 -11.25 -19.23 28.19
CA SER A 345 -11.16 -20.50 28.93
C SER A 345 -9.75 -21.11 28.90
N THR A 346 -9.32 -21.55 30.09
CA THR A 346 -8.27 -22.54 30.38
C THR A 346 -6.81 -22.18 30.05
N ARG A 347 -6.21 -21.48 31.02
CA ARG A 347 -4.76 -21.28 31.20
C ARG A 347 -4.11 -22.63 31.56
N SER A 348 -3.58 -23.34 30.58
CA SER A 348 -2.60 -24.42 30.80
C SER A 348 -1.21 -23.91 30.41
N SER A 349 -0.19 -24.34 31.15
CA SER A 349 1.18 -23.84 31.13
C SER A 349 1.83 -23.89 29.74
N PHE A 350 1.95 -22.74 29.08
CA PHE A 350 2.75 -22.58 27.85
C PHE A 350 4.24 -22.47 28.19
N LYS A 351 5.06 -23.32 27.56
CA LYS A 351 6.53 -23.28 27.65
C LYS A 351 7.09 -22.20 26.70
N PRO A 352 8.19 -21.50 27.04
CA PRO A 352 8.68 -20.34 26.27
C PRO A 352 9.45 -20.65 24.96
N SER A 353 9.31 -21.84 24.35
CA SER A 353 10.20 -22.28 23.27
C SER A 353 9.82 -21.89 21.82
N ASP A 354 8.64 -21.30 21.58
CA ASP A 354 8.11 -21.16 20.20
C ASP A 354 8.19 -19.72 19.62
N GLN A 355 8.81 -18.76 20.32
CA GLN A 355 8.81 -17.34 19.93
C GLN A 355 9.70 -16.98 18.72
N CYS A 356 10.59 -17.87 18.27
CA CYS A 356 11.42 -17.62 17.08
C CYS A 356 10.65 -17.77 15.75
N SER A 357 9.39 -18.19 15.80
CA SER A 357 8.54 -18.38 14.62
C SER A 357 7.97 -17.07 14.03
N SER A 358 7.79 -16.01 14.82
CA SER A 358 7.05 -14.82 14.37
C SER A 358 7.80 -13.93 13.36
N VAL A 359 9.12 -13.75 13.51
CA VAL A 359 9.93 -12.88 12.62
C VAL A 359 10.04 -13.47 11.21
N ASN A 360 10.20 -14.79 11.12
CA ASN A 360 10.23 -15.50 9.84
C ASN A 360 8.91 -15.33 9.06
N ASN A 361 7.78 -15.20 9.76
CA ASN A 361 6.48 -15.03 9.13
C ASN A 361 6.36 -13.68 8.42
N LEU A 362 6.89 -12.58 9.01
CA LEU A 362 6.80 -11.26 8.38
C LEU A 362 7.67 -11.16 7.12
N THR A 363 8.89 -11.71 7.18
CA THR A 363 9.81 -11.79 6.03
C THR A 363 9.17 -12.62 4.90
N ASN A 364 8.57 -13.77 5.21
CA ASN A 364 7.84 -14.57 4.23
C ASN A 364 6.63 -13.82 3.65
N SER A 365 5.91 -13.06 4.48
CA SER A 365 4.78 -12.25 4.03
C SER A 365 5.22 -11.12 3.08
N ILE A 366 6.39 -10.52 3.32
CA ILE A 366 7.02 -9.57 2.38
C ILE A 366 7.31 -10.27 1.05
N HIS A 367 7.98 -11.41 1.07
CA HIS A 367 8.29 -12.17 -0.14
C HIS A 367 7.02 -12.55 -0.91
N TYR A 368 5.99 -12.99 -0.20
CA TYR A 368 4.69 -13.34 -0.75
C TYR A 368 4.11 -12.17 -1.56
N TYR A 369 4.01 -10.98 -0.97
CA TYR A 369 3.45 -9.83 -1.68
C TYR A 369 4.32 -9.34 -2.85
N ILE A 370 5.65 -9.47 -2.76
CA ILE A 370 6.53 -9.19 -3.91
C ILE A 370 6.25 -10.19 -5.05
N LEU A 371 6.14 -11.48 -4.74
CA LEU A 371 5.83 -12.51 -5.73
C LEU A 371 4.44 -12.30 -6.34
N MET A 372 3.43 -11.93 -5.54
CA MET A 372 2.12 -11.53 -6.04
C MET A 372 2.21 -10.36 -7.02
N ALA A 373 2.97 -9.31 -6.66
CA ALA A 373 3.17 -8.14 -7.50
C ALA A 373 3.80 -8.54 -8.86
N ILE A 374 4.83 -9.40 -8.84
CA ILE A 374 5.49 -9.91 -10.05
C ILE A 374 4.53 -10.79 -10.87
N ASN A 375 3.70 -11.60 -10.22
CA ASN A 375 2.76 -12.49 -10.90
C ASN A 375 1.69 -11.71 -11.71
N HIS A 376 1.38 -10.47 -11.32
CA HIS A 376 0.52 -9.60 -12.12
C HIS A 376 1.12 -9.18 -13.48
N TYR A 377 2.42 -9.40 -13.72
CA TYR A 377 3.09 -9.21 -15.01
C TYR A 377 3.02 -10.43 -15.94
N GLN A 378 2.27 -11.48 -15.59
CA GLN A 378 2.15 -12.69 -16.43
C GLN A 378 1.66 -12.40 -17.87
N TYR A 379 0.94 -11.30 -18.09
CA TYR A 379 0.47 -10.84 -19.40
C TYR A 379 1.23 -9.62 -19.94
N ASP A 380 2.22 -9.12 -19.20
CA ASP A 380 3.07 -7.98 -19.58
C ASP A 380 4.51 -8.47 -19.77
N HIS A 381 4.79 -8.96 -20.97
CA HIS A 381 6.09 -9.55 -21.30
C HIS A 381 7.25 -8.56 -21.19
N ASP A 382 7.06 -7.27 -21.50
CA ASP A 382 8.14 -6.26 -21.36
C ASP A 382 8.48 -6.04 -19.88
N GLY A 383 7.45 -5.91 -19.04
CA GLY A 383 7.64 -5.78 -17.60
C GLY A 383 8.37 -6.97 -16.99
N LEU A 384 7.89 -8.18 -17.29
CA LEU A 384 8.55 -9.39 -16.81
C LEU A 384 9.98 -9.53 -17.35
N TYR A 385 10.21 -9.15 -18.61
CA TYR A 385 11.54 -9.12 -19.22
C TYR A 385 12.53 -8.23 -18.45
N ARG A 386 12.07 -7.09 -17.91
CA ARG A 386 12.91 -6.20 -17.09
C ARG A 386 13.26 -6.80 -15.74
N PHE A 387 12.33 -7.50 -15.08
CA PHE A 387 12.65 -8.27 -13.88
C PHE A 387 13.69 -9.37 -14.18
N LEU A 388 13.57 -10.03 -15.33
CA LEU A 388 14.50 -11.08 -15.76
C LEU A 388 15.91 -10.53 -16.01
N ARG A 389 16.03 -9.36 -16.65
CA ARG A 389 17.32 -8.65 -16.79
C ARG A 389 17.92 -8.24 -15.45
N ALA A 390 17.11 -8.09 -14.41
CA ALA A 390 17.55 -7.77 -13.05
C ALA A 390 17.78 -9.02 -12.16
N ASN A 391 18.05 -10.18 -12.78
CA ASN A 391 18.37 -11.45 -12.10
C ASN A 391 17.22 -12.09 -11.29
N LEU A 392 15.97 -11.96 -11.75
CA LEU A 392 14.83 -12.61 -11.09
C LEU A 392 14.97 -14.14 -10.99
N ILE A 393 15.41 -14.86 -12.05
CA ILE A 393 15.47 -16.35 -12.03
C ILE A 393 16.38 -16.89 -10.92
N PRO A 394 17.66 -16.45 -10.78
CA PRO A 394 18.51 -16.89 -9.67
C PRO A 394 17.88 -16.66 -8.28
N ILE A 395 17.23 -15.51 -8.08
CA ILE A 395 16.56 -15.16 -6.82
C ILE A 395 15.40 -16.12 -6.54
N LEU A 396 14.54 -16.38 -7.54
CA LEU A 396 13.44 -17.33 -7.43
C LEU A 396 13.93 -18.74 -7.10
N MET A 397 15.02 -19.20 -7.72
CA MET A 397 15.59 -20.53 -7.46
C MET A 397 16.20 -20.63 -6.07
N LYS A 398 16.90 -19.59 -5.60
CA LYS A 398 17.38 -19.51 -4.20
C LYS A 398 16.22 -19.68 -3.22
N ARG A 399 15.11 -18.97 -3.43
CA ARG A 399 13.93 -19.05 -2.57
C ARG A 399 13.20 -20.37 -2.64
N LEU A 400 12.99 -20.89 -3.84
CA LEU A 400 12.39 -22.20 -4.02
C LEU A 400 13.21 -23.27 -3.31
N LYS A 401 14.54 -23.18 -3.39
CA LYS A 401 15.45 -24.09 -2.66
C LYS A 401 15.28 -24.00 -1.14
N GLY A 402 15.20 -22.80 -0.58
CA GLY A 402 14.90 -22.60 0.84
C GLY A 402 13.58 -23.25 1.26
N GLN A 403 12.52 -23.11 0.45
CA GLN A 403 11.23 -23.76 0.69
C GLN A 403 11.33 -25.29 0.58
N ILE A 404 12.03 -25.81 -0.43
CA ILE A 404 12.29 -27.26 -0.62
C ILE A 404 12.99 -27.88 0.59
N ASP A 405 13.88 -27.14 1.24
CA ASP A 405 14.65 -27.64 2.37
C ASP A 405 13.84 -27.67 3.68
N GLN A 406 12.73 -26.91 3.77
CA GLN A 406 11.75 -27.00 4.86
C GLN A 406 10.85 -28.25 4.73
N TYR A 407 10.65 -28.77 3.52
CA TYR A 407 9.91 -30.03 3.34
C TYR A 407 10.78 -31.21 3.81
N GLU A 408 10.41 -31.77 4.96
CA GLU A 408 10.94 -33.07 5.37
C GLU A 408 10.62 -34.12 4.31
N TYR A 409 11.62 -34.92 3.96
CA TYR A 409 11.45 -36.00 3.02
C TYR A 409 10.59 -37.10 3.65
N LYS A 410 9.26 -37.01 3.52
CA LYS A 410 8.30 -37.97 4.09
C LYS A 410 8.42 -39.39 3.50
N HIS A 411 9.26 -39.55 2.48
CA HIS A 411 9.45 -40.79 1.73
C HIS A 411 10.50 -41.75 2.35
N SER A 412 10.96 -41.48 3.58
CA SER A 412 11.91 -42.33 4.32
C SER A 412 11.25 -43.41 5.19
N SER A 413 9.92 -43.38 5.38
CA SER A 413 9.22 -44.43 6.13
C SER A 413 8.76 -45.57 5.20
N PRO A 414 8.95 -46.86 5.59
CA PRO A 414 8.44 -48.02 4.85
C PRO A 414 6.90 -48.09 4.78
N VAL A 415 6.20 -47.16 5.43
CA VAL A 415 4.73 -47.08 5.44
C VAL A 415 4.24 -46.28 4.22
N CYS A 416 4.50 -46.78 3.01
CA CYS A 416 3.65 -46.47 1.84
C CYS A 416 2.36 -47.29 1.95
N ASP A 417 1.61 -47.07 3.03
CA ASP A 417 0.32 -47.72 3.23
C ASP A 417 -0.71 -47.02 2.34
N GLU A 418 -1.04 -47.68 1.23
CA GLU A 418 -1.95 -47.22 0.17
C GLU A 418 -3.28 -46.70 0.74
N SER A 419 -3.70 -47.23 1.89
CA SER A 419 -4.90 -46.84 2.63
C SER A 419 -4.88 -45.37 3.10
N LYS A 420 -3.74 -44.83 3.56
CA LYS A 420 -3.65 -43.44 4.04
C LYS A 420 -3.70 -42.42 2.90
N TYR A 421 -3.12 -42.75 1.74
CA TYR A 421 -3.14 -41.89 0.56
C TYR A 421 -4.55 -41.79 -0.06
N LEU A 422 -5.29 -42.91 -0.09
CA LEU A 422 -6.69 -42.90 -0.56
C LEU A 422 -7.60 -42.16 0.42
N SER A 423 -7.34 -42.24 1.72
CA SER A 423 -8.11 -41.55 2.76
C SER A 423 -7.98 -40.03 2.71
N SER A 424 -6.78 -39.49 2.44
CA SER A 424 -6.59 -38.02 2.33
C SER A 424 -7.22 -37.41 1.08
N LYS A 425 -7.32 -38.18 -0.01
CA LYS A 425 -8.07 -37.78 -1.21
C LYS A 425 -9.58 -37.84 -1.03
N GLN A 426 -10.09 -38.77 -0.22
CA GLN A 426 -11.53 -38.87 0.05
C GLN A 426 -12.05 -37.75 0.96
N SER A 427 -11.23 -37.24 1.90
CA SER A 427 -11.62 -36.11 2.77
C SER A 427 -11.67 -34.76 2.05
N LEU A 428 -10.98 -34.59 0.92
CA LEU A 428 -11.04 -33.38 0.08
C LEU A 428 -12.25 -33.36 -0.87
N ASN A 429 -12.86 -34.52 -1.13
CA ASN A 429 -14.00 -34.65 -2.06
C ASN A 429 -15.36 -34.70 -1.35
N THR A 430 -15.43 -34.66 -0.02
CA THR A 430 -16.68 -34.81 0.75
C THR A 430 -17.46 -33.49 0.99
N SER A 431 -17.02 -32.35 0.43
CA SER A 431 -17.73 -31.06 0.56
C SER A 431 -18.53 -30.63 -0.69
N GLY A 432 -18.92 -31.56 -1.57
CA GLY A 432 -19.70 -31.24 -2.77
C GLY A 432 -20.68 -32.35 -3.13
N ASN A 433 -21.92 -32.24 -2.63
CA ASN A 433 -23.05 -33.04 -3.07
C ASN A 433 -23.41 -32.68 -4.53
N MET A 434 -22.87 -33.40 -5.51
CA MET A 434 -23.40 -33.45 -6.89
C MET A 434 -23.26 -34.88 -7.42
N SER A 435 -24.40 -35.48 -7.80
CA SER A 435 -24.52 -36.84 -8.31
C SER A 435 -23.72 -37.09 -9.60
N PRO A 436 -23.20 -38.30 -9.85
CA PRO A 436 -22.51 -38.62 -11.08
C PRO A 436 -23.49 -39.11 -12.16
N LEU A 437 -23.51 -38.43 -13.30
CA LEU A 437 -24.04 -38.97 -14.56
C LEU A 437 -22.86 -39.33 -15.47
N SER A 438 -22.73 -40.62 -15.74
CA SER A 438 -21.75 -41.21 -16.67
C SER A 438 -22.08 -40.89 -18.14
N PRO A 439 -21.09 -40.74 -19.05
CA PRO A 439 -21.33 -40.87 -20.48
C PRO A 439 -20.86 -42.24 -21.00
N ASN A 440 -21.79 -42.90 -21.70
CA ASN A 440 -21.60 -44.09 -22.52
C ASN A 440 -20.60 -43.82 -23.67
N TYR A 441 -19.57 -44.65 -23.78
CA TYR A 441 -18.84 -44.87 -25.02
C TYR A 441 -19.45 -46.07 -25.73
N SER A 442 -20.02 -45.86 -26.92
CA SER A 442 -20.36 -46.94 -27.83
C SER A 442 -19.88 -46.64 -29.25
N SER A 443 -19.14 -47.61 -29.75
CA SER A 443 -18.59 -47.89 -31.09
C SER A 443 -19.46 -47.59 -32.33
N GLY A 444 -18.79 -47.28 -33.44
CA GLY A 444 -19.28 -47.48 -34.83
C GLY A 444 -18.43 -46.68 -35.84
N ASN A 445 -17.41 -47.28 -36.47
CA ASN A 445 -17.38 -47.97 -37.77
C ASN A 445 -17.25 -47.06 -39.01
N PHE A 446 -16.12 -47.28 -39.73
CA PHE A 446 -15.82 -46.89 -41.12
C PHE A 446 -16.90 -47.40 -42.10
N SER A 447 -17.28 -46.71 -43.19
CA SER A 447 -16.57 -46.69 -44.49
C SER A 447 -17.35 -45.86 -45.57
N PRO A 448 -16.80 -45.62 -46.79
CA PRO A 448 -16.94 -44.38 -47.58
C PRO A 448 -17.78 -44.52 -48.88
N THR A 449 -18.15 -43.39 -49.50
CA THR A 449 -18.39 -43.31 -50.96
C THR A 449 -18.09 -41.94 -51.57
N ASN A 450 -17.37 -41.99 -52.70
CA ASN A 450 -17.10 -40.95 -53.69
C ASN A 450 -18.37 -40.27 -54.26
N SER A 451 -18.26 -39.01 -54.71
CA SER A 451 -18.11 -38.69 -56.16
C SER A 451 -18.40 -37.21 -56.52
N SER A 452 -17.58 -36.70 -57.46
CA SER A 452 -17.92 -35.76 -58.56
C SER A 452 -18.03 -34.22 -58.37
N SER A 453 -16.86 -33.55 -58.43
CA SER A 453 -16.38 -32.43 -59.32
C SER A 453 -17.28 -31.20 -59.76
N PRO A 454 -16.76 -30.15 -60.48
CA PRO A 454 -16.57 -28.74 -60.04
C PRO A 454 -17.27 -27.71 -61.01
N PRO A 455 -16.87 -26.42 -61.29
CA PRO A 455 -15.86 -25.46 -60.74
C PRO A 455 -16.33 -23.97 -60.58
N ARG A 456 -15.50 -23.08 -60.00
CA ARG A 456 -14.91 -21.84 -60.62
C ARG A 456 -14.29 -20.81 -59.63
N TYR A 457 -13.01 -20.50 -59.89
CA TYR A 457 -12.27 -19.23 -59.81
C TYR A 457 -12.79 -18.03 -58.98
N MET A 458 -11.96 -17.53 -58.04
CA MET A 458 -11.14 -16.29 -58.19
C MET A 458 -10.24 -16.08 -56.96
N SER A 459 -9.02 -15.62 -57.21
CA SER A 459 -7.88 -15.48 -56.27
C SER A 459 -7.83 -14.11 -55.55
N PRO A 460 -6.94 -13.94 -54.54
CA PRO A 460 -7.09 -12.95 -53.47
C PRO A 460 -6.23 -11.69 -53.63
N VAL A 461 -6.59 -10.63 -52.89
CA VAL A 461 -5.80 -9.41 -52.72
C VAL A 461 -5.44 -9.23 -51.24
N ASN A 462 -4.13 -9.15 -50.99
CA ASN A 462 -3.48 -8.55 -49.82
C ASN A 462 -3.06 -7.11 -50.25
N PRO A 463 -2.91 -6.10 -49.35
CA PRO A 463 -1.60 -5.89 -48.72
C PRO A 463 -1.58 -5.07 -47.38
N TRP A 464 -0.34 -4.89 -46.91
CA TRP A 464 0.21 -4.42 -45.63
C TRP A 464 0.15 -2.90 -45.28
N SER A 465 0.21 -2.63 -43.96
CA SER A 465 0.91 -1.58 -43.16
C SER A 465 0.69 -0.06 -43.36
N PRO A 466 0.77 0.73 -42.26
CA PRO A 466 1.16 2.15 -42.33
C PRO A 466 2.50 2.45 -41.62
N LEU A 467 3.38 3.16 -42.34
CA LEU A 467 4.52 3.93 -41.83
C LEU A 467 4.08 5.39 -41.64
N TRP A 468 4.46 6.03 -40.54
CA TRP A 468 4.54 7.49 -40.44
C TRP A 468 5.91 7.89 -39.92
N ASN A 469 6.63 8.71 -40.69
CA ASN A 469 7.79 9.47 -40.23
C ASN A 469 7.78 10.85 -40.91
N ALA A 470 7.97 11.86 -40.07
CA ALA A 470 8.48 13.23 -40.26
C ALA A 470 8.59 13.87 -41.67
N SER A 471 8.20 15.15 -41.79
CA SER A 471 9.15 16.30 -41.73
C SER A 471 8.50 17.65 -42.09
N THR A 472 8.87 18.67 -41.31
CA THR A 472 9.09 20.11 -41.56
C THR A 472 8.76 20.75 -42.93
N SER A 473 8.20 21.99 -42.93
CA SER A 473 8.89 23.25 -43.34
C SER A 473 7.96 24.48 -43.46
N THR A 474 8.32 25.56 -42.72
CA THR A 474 8.39 27.02 -43.03
C THR A 474 7.32 27.85 -43.80
N ALA A 475 7.23 29.11 -43.31
CA ALA A 475 6.83 30.39 -43.94
C ALA A 475 5.31 30.72 -43.90
N THR A 476 4.80 31.94 -43.68
CA THR A 476 5.34 33.31 -43.85
C THR A 476 4.39 34.34 -43.20
N ALA A 477 4.93 35.50 -42.81
CA ALA A 477 4.37 36.87 -42.88
C ALA A 477 3.15 37.33 -42.02
N ALA A 478 3.42 38.40 -41.26
CA ALA A 478 2.49 39.41 -40.74
C ALA A 478 1.91 40.29 -41.89
N PRO A 479 0.88 41.15 -41.70
CA PRO A 479 0.86 42.34 -40.80
C PRO A 479 -0.44 42.43 -39.96
N GLY A 480 -0.48 43.04 -38.78
CA GLY A 480 -0.35 44.47 -38.53
C GLY A 480 -1.74 45.12 -38.49
N PHE A 481 -2.28 45.40 -37.30
CA PHE A 481 -3.26 46.47 -37.12
C PHE A 481 -3.19 47.03 -35.69
N ASP A 482 -2.81 48.29 -35.68
CA ASP A 482 -2.66 49.24 -34.59
C ASP A 482 -4.01 49.93 -34.38
N LEU A 483 -4.51 50.00 -33.14
CA LEU A 483 -5.41 51.05 -32.65
C LEU A 483 -5.33 51.10 -31.13
N GLY A 484 -4.69 52.16 -30.63
CA GLY A 484 -4.74 52.55 -29.23
C GLY A 484 -6.13 52.99 -28.79
N PHE A 485 -6.38 52.85 -27.49
CA PHE A 485 -7.31 53.72 -26.79
C PHE A 485 -6.79 53.98 -25.38
N ASP A 486 -6.56 55.25 -25.14
CA ASP A 486 -6.21 55.92 -23.91
C ASP A 486 -7.45 55.95 -23.00
N SER A 487 -7.28 55.78 -21.68
CA SER A 487 -8.16 56.39 -20.67
C SER A 487 -7.67 56.06 -19.26
N THR A 488 -6.97 57.04 -18.71
CA THR A 488 -6.94 57.44 -17.31
C THR A 488 -8.27 57.25 -16.58
N ASN A 489 -8.21 56.81 -15.32
CA ASN A 489 -8.91 57.47 -14.21
C ASN A 489 -8.28 57.08 -12.87
N GLU A 490 -7.67 58.08 -12.27
CA GLU A 490 -7.34 58.19 -10.86
C GLU A 490 -8.60 58.45 -10.02
N ALA A 491 -8.44 58.31 -8.71
CA ALA A 491 -9.25 58.85 -7.61
C ALA A 491 -10.52 58.08 -7.19
N GLU A 492 -10.41 57.43 -6.03
CA GLU A 492 -11.32 57.52 -4.87
C GLU A 492 -10.61 56.80 -3.69
N GLU A 493 -9.92 57.56 -2.84
CA GLU A 493 -10.36 57.98 -1.49
C GLU A 493 -10.52 56.79 -0.51
N GLU A 494 -9.58 56.57 0.41
CA GLU A 494 -9.38 57.34 1.65
C GLU A 494 -10.50 57.11 2.69
N MET A 495 -10.42 55.98 3.39
CA MET A 495 -10.97 55.85 4.75
C MET A 495 -10.35 54.63 5.45
N LYS A 496 -9.22 54.84 6.14
CA LYS A 496 -8.65 53.83 7.03
C LYS A 496 -7.91 54.48 8.18
N GLU A 497 -8.68 55.00 9.13
CA GLU A 497 -8.14 55.40 10.43
C GLU A 497 -9.15 55.09 11.54
N ARG A 498 -8.62 54.50 12.62
CA ARG A 498 -9.22 54.25 13.95
C ARG A 498 -10.21 53.09 14.09
N CYS A 499 -9.66 51.94 14.50
CA CYS A 499 -10.21 51.05 15.53
C CYS A 499 -9.02 50.28 16.17
N ASP A 500 -8.09 50.98 16.81
CA ASP A 500 -7.11 50.38 17.73
C ASP A 500 -7.64 50.60 19.14
N ASN A 501 -8.34 49.61 19.67
CA ASN A 501 -8.62 49.36 21.08
C ASN A 501 -9.53 48.13 21.13
N ASP A 502 -8.94 46.94 21.20
CA ASP A 502 -9.62 45.81 21.82
C ASP A 502 -8.57 44.91 22.46
N ASP A 503 -8.74 44.73 23.76
CA ASP A 503 -7.96 43.88 24.64
C ASP A 503 -7.89 42.45 24.08
N ASP A 504 -6.74 42.11 23.49
CA ASP A 504 -6.31 40.73 23.29
C ASP A 504 -6.03 40.11 24.66
N ASP A 505 -7.10 39.72 25.36
CA ASP A 505 -7.03 38.74 26.42
C ASP A 505 -6.35 37.50 25.85
N ASP A 506 -5.16 37.22 26.39
CA ASP A 506 -4.24 36.13 26.08
C ASP A 506 -4.87 34.76 26.46
N ASP A 507 -6.02 34.43 25.88
CA ASP A 507 -6.74 33.16 25.97
C ASP A 507 -6.06 32.11 25.06
N ARG A 508 -4.72 32.20 24.89
CA ARG A 508 -3.84 31.09 24.50
C ARG A 508 -3.79 30.09 25.65
N SER A 509 -4.95 29.52 25.99
CA SER A 509 -4.99 28.30 26.78
C SER A 509 -4.24 27.24 25.98
N VAL A 510 -3.07 26.87 26.49
CA VAL A 510 -2.31 25.69 26.10
C VAL A 510 -3.22 24.48 26.29
N TYR A 511 -4.04 24.18 25.30
CA TYR A 511 -4.95 23.05 25.31
C TYR A 511 -4.73 22.22 24.05
N SER A 512 -3.59 21.54 24.04
CA SER A 512 -3.48 20.22 23.43
C SER A 512 -3.12 19.25 24.53
N PRO A 513 -4.09 18.68 25.27
CA PRO A 513 -3.83 17.37 25.79
C PRO A 513 -3.74 16.49 24.54
N LEU A 514 -2.50 16.12 24.16
CA LEU A 514 -2.27 14.83 23.54
C LEU A 514 -2.90 13.83 24.52
N ILE A 515 -4.16 13.47 24.28
CA ILE A 515 -4.83 12.43 25.04
C ILE A 515 -4.29 11.15 24.43
N GLU A 516 -3.33 10.54 25.12
CA GLU A 516 -3.06 9.11 24.99
C GLU A 516 -4.39 8.38 25.21
N PHE A 517 -4.85 7.67 24.18
CA PHE A 517 -6.02 6.84 24.27
C PHE A 517 -5.63 5.62 25.12
N SER A 518 -6.01 5.62 26.40
CA SER A 518 -6.12 4.38 27.16
C SER A 518 -7.45 3.74 26.77
N ASP A 519 -7.41 2.72 25.93
CA ASP A 519 -8.56 1.91 25.55
C ASP A 519 -9.01 1.07 26.76
N GLU A 520 -9.80 1.64 27.66
CA GLU A 520 -10.49 0.89 28.70
C GLU A 520 -11.83 0.35 28.17
N ASP A 521 -11.82 -0.97 27.90
CA ASP A 521 -12.91 -1.95 27.92
C ASP A 521 -14.36 -1.46 27.75
N ALA A 522 -14.84 -1.49 26.51
CA ALA A 522 -16.27 -1.52 26.19
C ALA A 522 -16.63 -2.83 25.47
N THR A 523 -16.69 -3.94 26.20
CA THR A 523 -17.27 -5.20 25.70
C THR A 523 -18.77 -5.05 25.53
N MET A 524 -19.23 -4.95 24.27
CA MET A 524 -20.64 -4.89 23.90
C MET A 524 -21.21 -6.31 23.79
N SER A 525 -22.10 -6.68 24.71
CA SER A 525 -22.98 -7.85 24.56
C SER A 525 -24.19 -7.45 23.68
N ASN A 526 -24.18 -7.83 22.40
CA ASN A 526 -25.35 -7.71 21.54
C ASN A 526 -26.25 -8.95 21.70
N HIS A 527 -27.47 -8.74 22.20
CA HIS A 527 -28.58 -9.67 22.09
C HIS A 527 -29.55 -9.18 21.00
N GLY A 528 -30.00 -10.12 20.15
CA GLY A 528 -31.33 -10.09 19.54
C GLY A 528 -31.43 -9.61 18.09
N ASP A 529 -31.55 -10.60 17.20
CA ASP A 529 -32.45 -10.71 16.04
C ASP A 529 -32.57 -9.56 15.02
N GLU A 530 -32.10 -9.79 13.79
CA GLU A 530 -32.91 -9.67 12.57
C GLU A 530 -32.11 -10.09 11.31
N ASP A 531 -32.70 -10.98 10.52
CA ASP A 531 -32.18 -11.48 9.24
C ASP A 531 -32.08 -10.34 8.20
N THR A 532 -30.87 -9.87 7.91
CA THR A 532 -30.62 -9.09 6.69
C THR A 532 -29.35 -9.56 5.99
N GLN A 533 -29.52 -10.28 4.88
CA GLN A 533 -28.45 -10.59 3.93
C GLN A 533 -27.80 -9.27 3.46
N THR A 534 -26.58 -9.03 3.89
CA THR A 534 -25.75 -7.90 3.45
C THR A 534 -24.49 -8.41 2.76
N ASP A 535 -24.13 -7.73 1.66
CA ASP A 535 -23.08 -8.10 0.72
C ASP A 535 -21.70 -8.31 1.36
N ALA A 536 -21.05 -9.41 0.99
CA ALA A 536 -19.81 -9.98 1.53
C ALA A 536 -18.50 -9.17 1.28
N ALA A 537 -18.55 -7.84 1.18
CA ALA A 537 -17.39 -7.01 0.85
C ALA A 537 -16.66 -6.40 2.06
N SER A 538 -17.20 -6.50 3.29
CA SER A 538 -16.66 -5.82 4.47
C SER A 538 -15.76 -6.69 5.38
N SER A 539 -15.63 -8.00 5.12
CA SER A 539 -14.81 -8.91 5.95
C SER A 539 -13.35 -9.06 5.50
N VAL A 540 -12.94 -8.36 4.43
CA VAL A 540 -11.65 -8.57 3.72
C VAL A 540 -10.41 -8.16 4.54
N LEU A 541 -10.57 -7.45 5.67
CA LEU A 541 -9.43 -7.01 6.50
C LEU A 541 -9.25 -7.80 7.80
N GLY A 542 -10.17 -8.71 8.16
CA GLY A 542 -10.16 -9.39 9.46
C GLY A 542 -10.20 -10.92 9.40
N SER A 543 -10.37 -11.55 8.23
CA SER A 543 -10.12 -12.98 8.10
C SER A 543 -8.62 -13.20 8.14
N THR A 544 -8.11 -13.57 9.31
CA THR A 544 -6.75 -14.05 9.59
C THR A 544 -6.07 -14.60 8.33
N ASP A 545 -4.93 -14.00 7.98
CA ASP A 545 -3.93 -14.42 6.98
C ASP A 545 -3.34 -15.83 7.30
N SER A 546 -4.12 -16.72 7.91
CA SER A 546 -3.81 -18.12 8.21
C SER A 546 -3.61 -18.98 6.95
N GLN A 547 -3.97 -18.45 5.78
CA GLN A 547 -3.39 -18.90 4.53
C GLN A 547 -2.10 -18.11 4.30
N GLU A 548 -1.05 -18.47 5.04
CA GLU A 548 0.31 -18.16 4.64
C GLU A 548 0.52 -18.89 3.30
N GLU A 549 0.20 -18.19 2.21
CA GLU A 549 0.13 -18.76 0.88
C GLU A 549 1.53 -19.23 0.49
N ARG A 550 1.65 -20.56 0.41
CA ARG A 550 2.80 -21.33 -0.08
C ARG A 550 3.60 -20.58 -1.15
N LEU A 551 4.74 -20.00 -0.75
CA LEU A 551 5.60 -19.18 -1.61
C LEU A 551 6.04 -19.91 -2.88
N ASP A 552 6.29 -21.21 -2.75
CA ASP A 552 6.67 -22.09 -3.86
C ASP A 552 5.63 -22.12 -4.99
N VAL A 553 4.34 -22.01 -4.68
CA VAL A 553 3.26 -21.97 -5.69
C VAL A 553 3.42 -20.74 -6.59
N HIS A 554 3.67 -19.57 -6.00
CA HIS A 554 3.86 -18.32 -6.75
C HIS A 554 5.17 -18.32 -7.54
N ILE A 555 6.25 -18.83 -6.95
CA ILE A 555 7.52 -18.99 -7.65
C ILE A 555 7.35 -19.88 -8.89
N ILE A 556 6.71 -21.04 -8.73
CA ILE A 556 6.49 -21.99 -9.84
C ILE A 556 5.58 -21.40 -10.91
N ARG A 557 4.54 -20.64 -10.53
CA ARG A 557 3.67 -19.95 -11.49
C ARG A 557 4.45 -18.93 -12.31
N ILE A 558 5.26 -18.08 -11.67
CA ILE A 558 6.12 -17.10 -12.34
C ILE A 558 7.10 -17.82 -13.28
N MET A 559 7.78 -18.87 -12.80
CA MET A 559 8.71 -19.68 -13.62
C MET A 559 8.02 -20.33 -14.82
N LEU A 560 6.78 -20.81 -14.67
CA LEU A 560 6.00 -21.36 -15.77
C LEU A 560 5.75 -20.29 -16.83
N HIS A 561 5.34 -19.08 -16.44
CA HIS A 561 5.15 -17.99 -17.39
C HIS A 561 6.44 -17.59 -18.10
N ILE A 562 7.56 -17.52 -17.36
CA ILE A 562 8.89 -17.25 -17.92
C ILE A 562 9.25 -18.31 -18.97
N SER A 563 8.98 -19.60 -18.71
CA SER A 563 9.29 -20.69 -19.65
C SER A 563 8.52 -20.60 -20.98
N TYR A 564 7.34 -19.98 -20.98
CA TYR A 564 6.54 -19.77 -22.19
C TYR A 564 6.92 -18.49 -22.97
N MET A 565 7.82 -17.65 -22.44
CA MET A 565 8.24 -16.45 -23.15
C MET A 565 9.03 -16.81 -24.41
N LYS A 566 8.80 -16.06 -25.50
CA LYS A 566 9.50 -16.26 -26.77
C LYS A 566 11.00 -15.97 -26.68
N THR A 567 11.37 -15.01 -25.83
CA THR A 567 12.77 -14.63 -25.62
C THR A 567 13.43 -15.64 -24.69
N LEU A 568 14.58 -16.17 -25.12
CA LEU A 568 15.31 -17.17 -24.35
C LEU A 568 16.14 -16.50 -23.27
N PHE A 569 16.19 -17.14 -22.12
CA PHE A 569 17.01 -16.71 -21.00
C PHE A 569 17.91 -17.86 -20.57
N ASP A 570 19.22 -17.68 -20.74
CA ASP A 570 20.23 -18.70 -20.44
C ASP A 570 20.18 -19.16 -18.97
N HIS A 571 19.65 -18.31 -18.08
CA HIS A 571 19.41 -18.66 -16.68
C HIS A 571 18.46 -19.87 -16.49
N LEU A 572 17.59 -20.17 -17.46
CA LEU A 572 16.75 -21.38 -17.43
C LEU A 572 17.55 -22.66 -17.65
N SER A 573 18.66 -22.62 -18.41
CA SER A 573 19.49 -23.80 -18.67
C SER A 573 20.58 -24.01 -17.64
N LEU A 574 20.78 -23.07 -16.70
CA LEU A 574 21.77 -23.22 -15.64
C LEU A 574 21.47 -24.43 -14.75
N LYS A 575 22.53 -25.15 -14.39
CA LYS A 575 22.50 -26.28 -13.45
C LYS A 575 21.68 -26.03 -12.21
N GLN A 576 21.84 -24.86 -11.58
CA GLN A 576 21.13 -24.49 -10.36
C GLN A 576 19.60 -24.50 -10.57
N THR A 577 19.12 -23.98 -11.70
CA THR A 577 17.69 -23.85 -11.99
C THR A 577 17.03 -25.22 -12.15
N TRP A 578 17.49 -26.03 -13.10
CA TRP A 578 16.85 -27.32 -13.36
C TRP A 578 17.08 -28.32 -12.22
N SER A 579 18.19 -28.24 -11.48
CA SER A 579 18.42 -29.15 -10.34
C SER A 579 17.47 -28.84 -9.18
N THR A 580 17.23 -27.55 -8.90
CA THR A 580 16.25 -27.12 -7.89
C THR A 580 14.83 -27.58 -8.27
N LEU A 581 14.45 -27.48 -9.54
CA LEU A 581 13.17 -27.97 -10.05
C LEU A 581 13.04 -29.50 -9.94
N ILE A 582 14.09 -30.26 -10.26
CA ILE A 582 14.11 -31.72 -10.06
C ILE A 582 14.00 -32.07 -8.58
N GLU A 583 14.71 -31.36 -7.70
CA GLU A 583 14.62 -31.56 -6.26
C GLU A 583 13.21 -31.28 -5.72
N TYR A 584 12.53 -30.28 -6.26
CA TYR A 584 11.13 -29.99 -5.95
C TYR A 584 10.23 -31.20 -6.27
N LEU A 585 10.34 -31.74 -7.49
CA LEU A 585 9.58 -32.95 -7.89
C LEU A 585 9.84 -34.13 -6.97
N VAL A 586 11.09 -34.28 -6.52
CA VAL A 586 11.49 -35.39 -5.63
C VAL A 586 10.95 -35.20 -4.21
N LYS A 587 10.93 -33.98 -3.66
CA LYS A 587 10.59 -33.76 -2.24
C LYS A 587 9.11 -33.46 -1.98
N VAL A 588 8.44 -32.66 -2.81
CA VAL A 588 7.08 -32.15 -2.50
C VAL A 588 5.98 -33.15 -2.88
N GLN A 589 6.11 -33.82 -4.03
CA GLN A 589 5.37 -35.01 -4.50
C GLN A 589 3.82 -35.00 -4.53
N GLN A 590 3.12 -34.18 -3.74
CA GLN A 590 1.68 -34.24 -3.51
C GLN A 590 0.93 -32.98 -3.96
N ASP A 591 1.52 -32.19 -4.84
CA ASP A 591 1.00 -30.86 -5.19
C ASP A 591 0.80 -30.68 -6.69
N ASP A 592 -0.26 -29.94 -7.06
CA ASP A 592 -0.55 -29.54 -8.44
C ASP A 592 0.63 -28.77 -9.08
N CYS A 593 1.45 -28.13 -8.24
CA CYS A 593 2.70 -27.49 -8.64
C CYS A 593 3.70 -28.46 -9.29
N CYS A 594 3.72 -29.75 -8.92
CA CYS A 594 4.61 -30.73 -9.54
C CYS A 594 4.34 -30.87 -11.04
N ARG A 595 3.07 -30.78 -11.46
CA ARG A 595 2.71 -30.80 -12.88
C ARG A 595 3.27 -29.58 -13.62
N ASN A 596 3.25 -28.41 -12.98
CA ASN A 596 3.80 -27.19 -13.56
C ASN A 596 5.33 -27.24 -13.62
N VAL A 597 6.00 -27.75 -12.59
CA VAL A 597 7.45 -27.97 -12.60
C VAL A 597 7.86 -28.95 -13.71
N TYR A 598 7.14 -30.06 -13.86
CA TYR A 598 7.37 -31.00 -14.96
C TYR A 598 7.20 -30.32 -16.32
N LYS A 599 6.15 -29.51 -16.52
CA LYS A 599 5.97 -28.72 -17.75
C LYS A 599 7.14 -27.77 -18.01
N ILE A 600 7.61 -27.05 -16.99
CA ILE A 600 8.77 -26.16 -17.10
C ILE A 600 9.99 -26.94 -17.59
N LEU A 601 10.28 -28.10 -16.99
CA LEU A 601 11.41 -28.95 -17.39
C LEU A 601 11.28 -29.46 -18.82
N LEU A 602 10.08 -29.89 -19.25
CA LEU A 602 9.84 -30.28 -20.64
C LEU A 602 10.08 -29.13 -21.61
N ILE A 603 9.65 -27.91 -21.28
CA ILE A 603 9.86 -26.72 -22.12
C ILE A 603 11.36 -26.40 -22.22
N ILE A 604 12.10 -26.51 -21.10
CA ILE A 604 13.55 -26.35 -21.09
C ILE A 604 14.21 -27.40 -22.02
N CYS A 605 13.79 -28.66 -21.94
CA CYS A 605 14.33 -29.74 -22.79
C CYS A 605 14.00 -29.57 -24.28
N LYS A 606 12.80 -29.08 -24.61
CA LYS A 606 12.37 -28.78 -25.99
C LYS A 606 13.16 -27.64 -26.63
N ASN A 607 13.79 -26.81 -25.82
CA ASN A 607 14.49 -25.66 -26.33
C ASN A 607 15.91 -26.00 -26.77
N ARG A 608 16.11 -25.99 -28.09
CA ARG A 608 17.39 -26.32 -28.72
C ARG A 608 18.56 -25.47 -28.25
N ALA A 609 18.33 -24.19 -27.92
CA ALA A 609 19.40 -23.33 -27.44
C ALA A 609 19.97 -23.78 -26.09
N PHE A 610 19.18 -24.49 -25.28
CA PHE A 610 19.58 -24.97 -23.96
C PHE A 610 20.25 -26.35 -24.02
N LEU A 611 20.09 -27.10 -25.11
CA LEU A 611 20.52 -28.48 -25.22
C LEU A 611 22.01 -28.66 -24.89
N ARG A 612 22.88 -27.81 -25.46
CA ARG A 612 24.32 -27.83 -25.19
C ARG A 612 24.61 -27.67 -23.70
N SER A 613 24.03 -26.66 -23.06
CA SER A 613 24.23 -26.37 -21.65
C SER A 613 23.77 -27.53 -20.77
N LEU A 614 22.61 -28.14 -21.09
CA LEU A 614 22.06 -29.27 -20.35
C LEU A 614 22.98 -30.51 -20.44
N LEU A 615 23.53 -30.81 -21.61
CA LEU A 615 24.43 -31.94 -21.81
C LEU A 615 25.75 -31.75 -21.06
N VAL A 616 26.34 -30.55 -21.13
CA VAL A 616 27.59 -30.20 -20.41
C VAL A 616 27.41 -30.38 -18.90
N ASP A 617 26.26 -29.97 -18.34
CA ASP A 617 26.00 -30.04 -16.91
C ASP A 617 25.53 -31.42 -16.41
N ASN A 618 25.61 -32.47 -17.25
CA ASN A 618 25.19 -33.84 -16.95
C ASN A 618 23.70 -33.95 -16.56
N PHE A 619 22.84 -33.15 -17.19
CA PHE A 619 21.41 -33.11 -16.90
C PHE A 619 20.74 -34.49 -16.94
N ILE A 620 20.99 -35.27 -18.01
CA ILE A 620 20.37 -36.60 -18.21
C ILE A 620 20.74 -37.57 -17.08
N LEU A 621 22.02 -37.62 -16.72
CA LEU A 621 22.49 -38.47 -15.62
C LEU A 621 21.88 -38.05 -14.29
N HIS A 622 21.68 -36.74 -14.09
CA HIS A 622 21.03 -36.22 -12.89
C HIS A 622 19.55 -36.60 -12.82
N VAL A 623 18.80 -36.43 -13.91
CA VAL A 623 17.40 -36.86 -14.04
C VAL A 623 17.28 -38.35 -13.77
N HIS A 624 18.11 -39.18 -14.40
CA HIS A 624 18.11 -40.62 -14.20
C HIS A 624 18.40 -41.00 -12.73
N LYS A 625 19.42 -40.37 -12.12
CA LYS A 625 19.81 -40.64 -10.73
C LYS A 625 18.73 -40.23 -9.73
N LYS A 626 18.02 -39.12 -9.95
CA LYS A 626 17.09 -38.53 -8.98
C LYS A 626 15.63 -38.93 -9.17
N LEU A 627 15.18 -39.09 -10.42
CA LEU A 627 13.77 -39.32 -10.75
C LEU A 627 13.48 -40.77 -11.16
N ILE A 628 14.41 -41.46 -11.82
CA ILE A 628 14.15 -42.80 -12.38
C ILE A 628 14.58 -43.91 -11.43
N ARG A 629 15.75 -43.78 -10.80
CA ARG A 629 16.22 -44.79 -9.84
C ARG A 629 15.28 -44.82 -8.64
N THR A 630 14.49 -45.89 -8.55
CA THR A 630 13.61 -46.14 -7.42
C THR A 630 14.46 -46.27 -6.16
N LYS A 631 14.09 -45.53 -5.11
CA LYS A 631 14.72 -45.66 -3.80
C LYS A 631 14.13 -46.82 -3.00
N HIS A 632 12.90 -47.21 -3.35
CA HIS A 632 12.19 -48.32 -2.74
C HIS A 632 12.22 -49.52 -3.68
N GLY A 633 12.52 -50.70 -3.13
CA GLY A 633 12.50 -51.96 -3.88
C GLY A 633 11.08 -52.47 -4.16
N THR A 634 10.08 -51.95 -3.46
CA THR A 634 8.65 -52.28 -3.65
C THR A 634 7.94 -51.23 -4.52
N PRO A 635 6.85 -51.58 -5.21
CA PRO A 635 6.09 -50.66 -6.05
C PRO A 635 5.46 -49.55 -5.19
N CYS A 636 6.11 -48.38 -5.16
CA CYS A 636 5.59 -47.19 -4.51
C CYS A 636 4.92 -46.27 -5.55
N MET A 637 3.65 -45.93 -5.36
CA MET A 637 2.90 -45.05 -6.27
C MET A 637 3.61 -43.71 -6.49
N ILE A 638 4.21 -43.15 -5.44
CA ILE A 638 4.90 -41.87 -5.53
C ILE A 638 6.23 -42.01 -6.30
N CYS A 639 7.03 -43.05 -6.03
CA CYS A 639 8.20 -43.35 -6.87
C CYS A 639 7.82 -43.58 -8.33
N ASN A 640 6.69 -44.24 -8.58
CA ASN A 640 6.19 -44.45 -9.93
C ASN A 640 5.83 -43.13 -10.62
N ASN A 641 5.13 -42.21 -9.93
CA ASN A 641 4.81 -40.88 -10.48
C ASN A 641 6.08 -40.07 -10.79
N VAL A 642 7.05 -40.06 -9.87
CA VAL A 642 8.33 -39.39 -10.07
C VAL A 642 9.12 -40.01 -11.23
N MET A 643 9.09 -41.34 -11.36
CA MET A 643 9.69 -42.07 -12.47
C MET A 643 9.01 -41.74 -13.81
N ILE A 644 7.69 -41.61 -13.85
CA ILE A 644 6.94 -41.17 -15.04
C ILE A 644 7.42 -39.77 -15.47
N TYR A 645 7.58 -38.84 -14.54
CA TYR A 645 8.15 -37.53 -14.86
C TYR A 645 9.59 -37.63 -15.37
N GLY A 646 10.43 -38.45 -14.72
CA GLY A 646 11.81 -38.69 -15.14
C GLY A 646 11.91 -39.26 -16.55
N GLN A 647 11.11 -40.28 -16.87
CA GLN A 647 11.07 -40.88 -18.20
C GLN A 647 10.56 -39.91 -19.26
N GLY A 648 9.52 -39.12 -18.95
CA GLY A 648 9.01 -38.10 -19.83
C GLY A 648 10.07 -37.04 -20.19
N ILE A 649 10.83 -36.58 -19.20
CA ILE A 649 11.95 -35.64 -19.40
C ILE A 649 13.05 -36.26 -20.27
N ILE A 650 13.45 -37.52 -20.01
CA ILE A 650 14.48 -38.20 -20.81
C ILE A 650 14.01 -38.43 -22.25
N ASN A 651 12.75 -38.83 -22.45
CA ASN A 651 12.21 -39.02 -23.79
C ASN A 651 12.20 -37.70 -24.57
N GLU A 652 11.81 -36.59 -23.93
CA GLU A 652 11.78 -35.29 -24.57
C GLU A 652 13.17 -34.80 -24.98
N ILE A 653 14.16 -34.87 -24.08
CA ILE A 653 15.54 -34.50 -24.45
C ILE A 653 16.12 -35.46 -25.49
N SER A 654 15.78 -36.76 -25.44
CA SER A 654 16.20 -37.73 -26.45
C SER A 654 15.62 -37.40 -27.83
N ASN A 655 14.37 -36.94 -27.90
CA ASN A 655 13.74 -36.53 -29.15
C ASN A 655 14.46 -35.30 -29.74
N GLU A 656 14.80 -34.31 -28.93
CA GLU A 656 15.56 -33.15 -29.39
C GLU A 656 17.01 -33.50 -29.76
N THR A 657 17.69 -34.40 -29.03
CA THR A 657 19.04 -34.86 -29.43
C THR A 657 19.03 -35.66 -30.73
N ASN A 658 17.97 -36.42 -30.99
CA ASN A 658 17.80 -37.19 -32.22
C ASN A 658 17.29 -36.33 -33.40
N SER A 659 16.84 -35.10 -33.13
CA SER A 659 16.59 -34.15 -34.19
C SER A 659 17.87 -33.85 -34.95
N HIS A 660 17.78 -33.52 -36.23
CA HIS A 660 18.95 -33.21 -37.07
C HIS A 660 19.90 -32.18 -36.41
N TYR A 661 19.33 -31.23 -35.66
CA TYR A 661 20.06 -30.20 -34.94
C TYR A 661 20.81 -30.75 -33.72
N GLY A 662 20.16 -31.61 -32.92
CA GLY A 662 20.79 -32.21 -31.74
C GLY A 662 22.02 -33.04 -32.09
N TYR A 663 21.95 -33.78 -33.20
CA TYR A 663 23.08 -34.53 -33.74
C TYR A 663 24.27 -33.62 -34.07
N GLU A 664 24.03 -32.48 -34.74
CA GLU A 664 25.08 -31.52 -35.07
C GLU A 664 25.78 -30.94 -33.83
N GLU A 665 25.02 -30.56 -32.80
CA GLU A 665 25.59 -30.01 -31.57
C GLU A 665 26.42 -31.04 -30.80
N ILE A 666 25.97 -32.29 -30.75
CA ILE A 666 26.74 -33.41 -30.17
C ILE A 666 28.04 -33.61 -30.94
N MET A 667 28.00 -33.59 -32.28
CA MET A 667 29.20 -33.71 -33.13
C MET A 667 30.15 -32.51 -32.96
N ILE A 668 29.65 -31.31 -32.66
CA ILE A 668 30.48 -30.16 -32.31
C ILE A 668 31.19 -30.40 -30.97
N GLN A 669 30.52 -30.96 -29.96
CA GLN A 669 31.15 -31.28 -28.67
C GLN A 669 32.25 -32.35 -28.80
N TYR A 670 31.99 -33.43 -29.55
CA TYR A 670 33.01 -34.45 -29.84
C TYR A 670 34.25 -33.83 -30.50
N ARG A 671 34.04 -32.98 -31.51
CA ARG A 671 35.16 -32.27 -32.17
C ARG A 671 35.95 -31.37 -31.21
N HIS A 672 35.29 -30.68 -30.29
CA HIS A 672 35.98 -29.88 -29.27
C HIS A 672 36.76 -30.75 -28.26
N GLN A 673 36.22 -31.89 -27.83
CA GLN A 673 36.93 -32.81 -26.95
C GLN A 673 38.17 -33.39 -27.64
N ASP A 674 38.05 -33.83 -28.90
CA ASP A 674 39.19 -34.31 -29.68
C ASP A 674 40.27 -33.25 -29.83
N GLN A 675 39.90 -31.99 -30.07
CA GLN A 675 40.84 -30.87 -30.11
C GLN A 675 41.53 -30.62 -28.76
N GLN A 676 40.80 -30.69 -27.64
CA GLN A 676 41.39 -30.55 -26.31
C GLN A 676 42.35 -31.71 -26.00
N GLN A 677 41.99 -32.95 -26.36
CA GLN A 677 42.87 -34.11 -26.20
C GLN A 677 44.13 -33.99 -27.07
N GLN A 678 44.01 -33.49 -28.31
CA GLN A 678 45.16 -33.24 -29.19
C GLN A 678 46.07 -32.11 -28.66
N GLN A 679 45.51 -31.09 -28.00
CA GLN A 679 46.30 -30.02 -27.36
C GLN A 679 46.96 -30.46 -26.05
N GLN A 680 46.35 -31.40 -25.32
CA GLN A 680 46.89 -31.97 -24.09
C GLN A 680 47.90 -33.10 -24.34
N GLN A 681 48.01 -33.62 -25.56
CA GLN A 681 49.13 -34.48 -25.91
C GLN A 681 50.42 -33.67 -25.82
N PRO A 682 51.36 -34.02 -24.92
CA PRO A 682 52.62 -33.30 -24.81
C PRO A 682 53.30 -33.34 -26.19
N ARG A 683 53.79 -32.18 -26.65
CA ARG A 683 54.70 -32.07 -27.82
C ARG A 683 56.03 -32.77 -27.50
N ALA A 684 55.98 -34.08 -27.27
CA ALA A 684 57.11 -34.95 -27.14
C ALA A 684 57.63 -35.20 -28.55
N LYS A 685 58.53 -34.32 -29.00
CA LYS A 685 59.63 -34.52 -29.98
C LYS A 685 59.79 -33.34 -30.94
N LYS A 686 60.64 -32.39 -30.55
CA LYS A 686 61.73 -31.90 -31.41
C LYS A 686 62.82 -31.27 -30.54
N ILE A 687 63.54 -32.12 -29.82
CA ILE A 687 64.89 -31.80 -29.30
C ILE A 687 65.79 -32.94 -29.78
N LYS A 688 66.94 -32.56 -30.37
CA LYS A 688 68.01 -33.35 -31.02
C LYS A 688 67.73 -33.58 -32.53
N THR A 689 68.61 -33.26 -33.48
CA THR A 689 70.07 -33.04 -33.44
C THR A 689 70.48 -32.44 -34.79
N GLU A 690 71.19 -31.31 -34.84
CA GLU A 690 72.00 -30.93 -36.00
C GLU A 690 73.37 -30.49 -35.50
N LYS A 691 74.36 -31.34 -35.78
CA LYS A 691 75.80 -31.09 -35.64
C LYS A 691 76.41 -31.27 -37.03
N GLY A 692 77.03 -30.20 -37.53
CA GLY A 692 78.26 -30.21 -38.32
C GLY A 692 78.15 -30.52 -39.81
N GLU A 693 78.55 -29.55 -40.65
CA GLU A 693 79.79 -29.66 -41.45
C GLU A 693 80.17 -28.30 -42.08
N GLU A 694 81.44 -27.91 -41.86
CA GLU A 694 82.16 -26.81 -42.51
C GLU A 694 82.55 -27.17 -43.95
N LYS A 695 82.58 -26.19 -44.88
CA LYS A 695 83.81 -25.67 -45.52
C LYS A 695 83.58 -24.65 -46.66
N SER A 696 84.11 -23.45 -46.42
CA SER A 696 85.00 -22.59 -47.25
C SER A 696 84.68 -22.10 -48.67
N ALA A 697 84.93 -20.78 -48.82
CA ALA A 697 85.50 -20.02 -49.97
C ALA A 697 84.54 -19.59 -51.11
N ASP A 698 84.61 -18.40 -51.72
CA ASP A 698 85.35 -17.14 -51.56
C ASP A 698 84.74 -16.13 -52.59
N LYS A 699 84.76 -14.81 -52.33
CA LYS A 699 84.62 -13.66 -53.27
C LYS A 699 83.30 -13.51 -54.08
N SER A 700 82.73 -12.33 -54.40
CA SER A 700 83.12 -10.91 -54.35
C SER A 700 81.97 -10.02 -54.88
N VAL A 701 81.90 -8.77 -54.39
CA VAL A 701 81.52 -7.51 -55.10
C VAL A 701 80.04 -7.15 -55.36
N GLY A 702 79.66 -5.98 -54.81
CA GLY A 702 78.72 -4.96 -55.36
C GLY A 702 77.22 -5.26 -55.20
N GLY A 703 76.32 -4.35 -54.82
CA GLY A 703 76.35 -2.92 -54.55
C GLY A 703 74.88 -2.47 -54.34
N ILE A 704 74.69 -1.44 -53.51
CA ILE A 704 73.67 -0.36 -53.59
C ILE A 704 72.23 -0.75 -53.99
N SER A 705 71.27 -0.62 -53.06
CA SER A 705 70.22 0.44 -53.14
C SER A 705 69.19 0.30 -52.00
N GLU A 706 69.01 1.42 -51.31
CA GLU A 706 67.92 1.75 -50.41
C GLU A 706 66.53 1.62 -51.07
N LYS A 707 65.49 1.30 -50.28
CA LYS A 707 64.40 2.23 -49.92
C LYS A 707 63.26 1.53 -49.15
N ASN A 708 62.97 2.08 -47.96
CA ASN A 708 61.64 2.43 -47.44
C ASN A 708 60.64 1.28 -47.14
N LEU A 709 59.84 1.25 -46.06
CA LEU A 709 59.41 2.26 -45.09
C LEU A 709 58.70 1.51 -43.92
N VAL A 710 59.09 1.80 -42.66
CA VAL A 710 58.26 2.27 -41.50
C VAL A 710 56.88 1.59 -41.26
N ARG A 711 56.43 1.13 -40.08
CA ARG A 711 56.55 1.51 -38.64
C ARG A 711 56.02 0.28 -37.85
N SER A 712 56.66 -0.32 -36.84
CA SER A 712 57.12 0.15 -35.52
C SER A 712 56.01 0.65 -34.59
N GLU A 713 55.61 -0.26 -33.70
CA GLU A 713 55.03 -0.03 -32.38
C GLU A 713 55.89 0.92 -31.53
N LYS A 714 55.26 1.66 -30.62
CA LYS A 714 55.94 2.27 -29.48
C LYS A 714 55.05 2.25 -28.25
N GLU A 715 55.59 1.62 -27.21
CA GLU A 715 55.30 1.79 -25.79
C GLU A 715 55.38 3.26 -25.35
N VAL A 716 54.66 3.61 -24.27
CA VAL A 716 55.20 4.48 -23.20
C VAL A 716 54.65 4.02 -21.83
N HIS A 717 55.58 3.94 -20.88
CA HIS A 717 55.51 3.80 -19.41
C HIS A 717 54.34 4.52 -18.71
N GLY A 718 53.90 4.19 -17.48
CA GLY A 718 54.48 3.42 -16.38
C GLY A 718 54.28 4.18 -15.06
N LYS A 719 54.00 3.46 -13.95
CA LYS A 719 54.47 3.70 -12.56
C LYS A 719 53.61 2.92 -11.56
N GLY A 720 54.20 1.89 -10.98
CA GLY A 720 53.80 1.29 -9.70
C GLY A 720 54.88 1.54 -8.65
N LYS A 721 54.47 1.66 -7.39
CA LYS A 721 55.34 1.58 -6.20
C LYS A 721 54.63 0.74 -5.14
N ASN A 722 55.44 0.01 -4.38
CA ASN A 722 55.06 -1.09 -3.51
C ASN A 722 55.84 -0.96 -2.17
N ILE A 723 55.26 -1.48 -1.07
CA ILE A 723 55.89 -2.10 0.13
C ILE A 723 56.11 -1.29 1.47
N ARG A 724 55.65 -1.96 2.57
CA ARG A 724 56.00 -1.95 4.04
C ARG A 724 55.43 -0.84 4.95
N ASN A 725 55.03 -1.05 6.23
CA ASN A 725 55.27 -2.05 7.30
C ASN A 725 54.11 -2.03 8.35
N GLU A 726 53.90 -3.12 9.10
CA GLU A 726 53.23 -3.15 10.43
C GLU A 726 54.10 -2.48 11.52
N PRO A 727 53.53 -2.10 12.69
CA PRO A 727 53.69 -2.96 13.88
C PRO A 727 52.50 -2.98 14.86
N LYS A 728 52.55 -3.96 15.77
CA LYS A 728 51.66 -4.18 16.94
C LYS A 728 52.15 -3.47 18.22
N ASP A 729 51.18 -3.36 19.14
CA ASP A 729 51.24 -3.38 20.62
C ASP A 729 51.22 -2.08 21.46
N ALA A 730 50.30 -2.14 22.44
CA ALA A 730 50.31 -1.64 23.82
C ALA A 730 49.79 -0.22 24.19
N ALA A 731 48.60 -0.26 24.82
CA ALA A 731 48.25 0.24 26.17
C ALA A 731 48.23 1.74 26.56
N ASN A 732 47.12 2.07 27.24
CA ASN A 732 46.88 2.96 28.37
C ASN A 732 46.49 4.45 28.24
N ASP A 733 45.38 4.72 28.94
CA ASP A 733 45.01 5.86 29.79
C ASP A 733 44.62 7.24 29.21
N LYS A 734 43.34 7.53 29.48
CA LYS A 734 42.76 8.71 30.17
C LYS A 734 42.83 10.14 29.61
N ASP A 735 41.68 10.77 29.83
CA ASP A 735 41.37 12.19 30.05
C ASP A 735 41.06 13.13 28.87
N ASN A 736 39.80 13.56 28.87
CA ASN A 736 39.30 14.94 28.74
C ASN A 736 40.06 15.88 27.79
N ASN A 737 39.41 16.36 26.72
CA ASN A 737 38.86 17.72 26.73
C ASN A 737 38.03 18.06 25.49
N THR A 738 37.11 18.98 25.73
CA THR A 738 36.26 19.73 24.79
C THR A 738 37.01 20.33 23.60
N GLY A 739 36.45 20.18 22.38
CA GLY A 739 36.99 20.83 21.19
C GLY A 739 35.99 20.90 20.04
N LYS A 740 35.44 22.11 19.81
CA LYS A 740 34.62 22.51 18.67
C LYS A 740 35.20 22.04 17.33
N THR A 741 34.44 21.24 16.58
CA THR A 741 34.75 20.95 15.17
C THR A 741 33.85 21.76 14.25
N LYS A 742 34.47 22.67 13.50
CA LYS A 742 33.95 23.29 12.27
C LYS A 742 33.71 22.19 11.23
N THR A 743 32.47 22.00 10.81
CA THR A 743 32.12 21.19 9.65
C THR A 743 32.16 22.04 8.38
N THR A 744 33.01 21.63 7.45
CA THR A 744 33.10 22.08 6.06
C THR A 744 31.85 21.69 5.28
N ALA A 745 31.22 22.67 4.65
CA ALA A 745 30.03 22.51 3.83
C ALA A 745 30.33 21.78 2.51
N VAL A 746 29.49 20.78 2.20
CA VAL A 746 29.32 20.18 0.87
C VAL A 746 28.11 20.85 0.23
N PRO A 747 28.12 21.22 -1.06
CA PRO A 747 27.04 22.00 -1.66
C PRO A 747 25.79 21.13 -1.86
N SER A 748 24.71 21.46 -1.14
CA SER A 748 23.37 20.97 -1.40
C SER A 748 22.78 21.68 -2.62
N VAL A 749 22.37 20.92 -3.62
CA VAL A 749 21.60 21.42 -4.77
C VAL A 749 20.19 21.78 -4.28
N ASP A 750 19.89 23.07 -4.31
CA ASP A 750 18.61 23.66 -3.92
C ASP A 750 17.59 23.54 -5.06
N TYR A 751 16.60 22.66 -4.89
CA TYR A 751 15.46 22.49 -5.81
C TYR A 751 14.22 23.31 -5.42
N SER A 752 14.32 24.28 -4.50
CA SER A 752 13.15 24.98 -3.92
C SER A 752 12.68 26.24 -4.65
N LYS A 753 13.10 26.49 -5.90
CA LYS A 753 12.60 27.63 -6.69
C LYS A 753 12.03 27.21 -8.04
N VAL A 754 10.86 26.58 -8.02
CA VAL A 754 9.94 26.62 -9.16
C VAL A 754 8.67 27.34 -8.71
N ASN A 755 8.55 28.58 -9.15
CA ASN A 755 7.44 29.47 -8.88
C ASN A 755 6.24 29.04 -9.76
N PHE A 756 5.40 28.13 -9.26
CA PHE A 756 4.18 27.67 -9.94
C PHE A 756 3.03 28.66 -9.70
N ASN A 757 3.14 29.87 -10.24
CA ASN A 757 2.05 30.84 -10.34
C ASN A 757 1.98 31.37 -11.77
N LYS A 758 1.66 30.50 -12.74
CA LYS A 758 1.35 30.97 -14.11
C LYS A 758 0.54 30.01 -15.00
N TYR A 759 -0.47 29.30 -14.50
CA TYR A 759 -1.49 28.71 -15.36
C TYR A 759 -2.85 28.57 -14.63
N MET A 760 -3.62 29.66 -14.61
CA MET A 760 -5.07 29.63 -14.39
C MET A 760 -5.69 30.69 -15.30
N ALA A 761 -6.02 30.31 -16.54
CA ALA A 761 -6.89 31.11 -17.40
C ALA A 761 -8.34 30.83 -17.01
N LYS A 762 -9.08 31.88 -16.63
CA LYS A 762 -10.52 31.84 -16.33
C LYS A 762 -11.32 31.67 -17.65
N PRO A 763 -12.36 30.82 -17.70
CA PRO A 763 -13.36 30.91 -18.76
C PRO A 763 -14.35 32.03 -18.44
N ASN A 764 -14.54 32.89 -19.44
CA ASN A 764 -15.47 34.00 -19.49
C ASN A 764 -16.89 33.45 -19.68
N MET A 765 -17.83 33.76 -18.78
CA MET A 765 -19.26 33.56 -19.01
C MET A 765 -19.97 34.89 -18.89
N ASN A 766 -20.43 35.37 -20.05
CA ASN A 766 -21.34 36.49 -20.18
C ASN A 766 -22.35 36.13 -21.27
N SER A 767 -23.60 35.89 -20.90
CA SER A 767 -24.78 36.22 -21.70
C SER A 767 -26.02 36.19 -20.82
N GLY A 768 -26.69 37.32 -20.75
CA GLY A 768 -27.86 37.53 -19.93
C GLY A 768 -29.19 37.44 -20.70
N LEU A 769 -30.23 37.55 -19.88
CA LEU A 769 -31.48 38.28 -20.08
C LEU A 769 -32.56 37.79 -21.08
N ASN A 770 -33.73 37.57 -20.44
CA ASN A 770 -35.09 37.93 -20.84
C ASN A 770 -35.82 37.08 -21.89
N GLN A 771 -36.99 36.54 -21.50
CA GLN A 771 -38.29 36.96 -22.04
C GLN A 771 -39.50 36.34 -21.31
N ASN A 772 -40.41 37.23 -20.89
CA ASN A 772 -41.83 36.98 -20.62
C ASN A 772 -42.59 36.61 -21.91
N GLY A 773 -43.65 35.79 -21.82
CA GLY A 773 -44.70 35.84 -22.86
C GLY A 773 -45.64 34.64 -23.03
N LYS A 774 -46.81 34.74 -22.41
CA LYS A 774 -48.18 34.43 -22.93
C LYS A 774 -48.60 32.99 -23.34
N ARG A 775 -49.73 32.61 -22.72
CA ARG A 775 -50.78 31.62 -23.10
C ARG A 775 -51.03 31.45 -24.60
N PRO A 776 -51.61 30.29 -24.99
CA PRO A 776 -53.02 30.33 -25.41
C PRO A 776 -53.91 29.22 -24.81
N LYS A 777 -55.21 29.49 -24.91
CA LYS A 777 -56.36 28.70 -24.47
C LYS A 777 -56.69 27.57 -25.45
N GLY A 778 -57.18 26.46 -24.91
CA GLY A 778 -58.46 25.86 -25.29
C GLY A 778 -58.46 24.79 -26.39
N GLY A 779 -59.18 23.70 -26.12
CA GLY A 779 -59.95 23.01 -27.15
C GLY A 779 -59.93 21.48 -27.18
N LYS A 780 -60.93 20.90 -26.51
CA LYS A 780 -61.70 19.69 -26.88
C LYS A 780 -61.03 18.30 -26.92
N GLY A 781 -61.59 17.42 -26.08
CA GLY A 781 -62.30 16.24 -26.58
C GLY A 781 -61.68 14.88 -26.25
N GLY A 782 -62.51 13.95 -25.74
CA GLY A 782 -62.25 12.51 -25.80
C GLY A 782 -62.46 11.79 -24.48
N GLY A 783 -63.67 11.27 -24.27
CA GLY A 783 -64.01 10.43 -23.12
C GLY A 783 -63.46 9.01 -23.22
N GLY A 784 -63.45 8.32 -22.08
CA GLY A 784 -63.13 6.89 -21.98
C GLY A 784 -63.13 6.42 -20.53
N LYS A 785 -64.00 5.46 -20.23
CA LYS A 785 -64.45 5.02 -18.90
C LYS A 785 -63.36 4.39 -17.99
N PRO A 786 -63.63 4.32 -16.67
CA PRO A 786 -62.70 3.81 -15.66
C PRO A 786 -62.83 2.28 -15.47
N ASN A 787 -61.75 1.61 -15.07
CA ASN A 787 -61.81 0.25 -14.58
C ASN A 787 -61.32 0.15 -13.12
N LYS A 788 -62.22 -0.37 -12.29
CA LYS A 788 -62.11 -0.63 -10.85
C LYS A 788 -61.23 -1.87 -10.58
N LYS A 789 -60.37 -1.81 -9.56
CA LYS A 789 -60.05 -2.95 -8.66
C LYS A 789 -59.73 -2.34 -7.27
N LYS A 790 -60.69 -2.28 -6.35
CA LYS A 790 -61.05 -3.27 -5.31
C LYS A 790 -59.88 -3.71 -4.41
N LYS A 791 -59.86 -3.11 -3.21
CA LYS A 791 -59.35 -3.67 -1.95
C LYS A 791 -60.23 -4.83 -1.50
N ASN A 792 -59.60 -5.86 -0.92
CA ASN A 792 -59.94 -6.49 0.37
C ASN A 792 -59.16 -7.80 0.51
N ARG A 793 -58.16 -7.86 1.39
CA ARG A 793 -58.27 -8.45 2.73
C ARG A 793 -57.05 -8.06 3.56
#